data_AF-A0A9P1CBP7-F1
#
_entry.id   AF-A0A9P1CBP7-F1
#
_cell.length_a   1.000
_cell.length_b   1.000
_cell.length_c   1.000
_cell.angle_alpha   90.00
_cell.angle_beta   90.00
_cell.angle_gamma   90.00
#
_symmetry.space_group_name_H-M   'P 1'
#
loop_
_entity.id
_entity.type
_entity.pdbx_description
1 polymer ?
#
loop_
_entity_poly.entity_id
_entity_poly.type
_entity_poly.pdbx_seq_one_letter_code
_entity_poly.pdbx_strand_id
1 'polypeptide(L)'
;MAASSQLEELLLAEWVDHRHFEEIDSTQSFIEREHESFNQEKLTAISADYQSAGRGTQDRSWHAAKAQSIIVSFFFRFPARCDNDFVNSNAPNVTKVLAVAAVDTLHWATDQKFGIKWPNDIVCSGCKVGGILARAVPFNGRLEGIIVGIGINVNTSKEELDRISRPVWPAGSLLTLWQRPFDVATLRQKLMGTFAVELKRFFAGGFAIFRERVNELEVLMGTKVWFRAHEADEFEGVFEGIQDGGRVVQRNGVVFFCGKAVAVVMFRLWAVLALLAAGCNSFARAEEAEGEAEKVVDGFSDGDRAKMAESSEKHEFQAEVNRLMDIIINSLYTDKQVFLRELISNAADALEKARFHSVQDETFLGDTKDLEVKIEHDADAKTISIIDTGIGMSKADLINNLGTVAKSGTTNFLEAMAEGGDANLIGQFGVGFYSAFLVADKVSVTSKCNDDPVQHVWESSADASFTVVDDPRGNTLGRGTRVTLHLKEDAHDYLSEDKLKESAKKYSQFIQFPIYVKVKKEVDVEAEEDDDDDKEDEDEEQKDDVETKDEEEKDEEDKKPKKKTVFEWEQVNTQKAIWLRAKEDVTEEEYNEFYKSISKDYLDPLAYTHFNAEGEIEFKSILFLPKKAPFDMMDNYWTKKSEVKLFVRRVLEAGVKVEKVEVSKRLTESPVVVVTSQFGYSAQQEKVMKSQAFQNKEQLSMMAGRKTLEINANHPVIIDLLAKVKASESDEAASKTAEVLFQTALIESGFEIADPSSLVSHVYKLMSKELGVNPDAPLKEIEVPEDEEEPEEEDKDDDEEEDTKEEKEDL
;
A
#
# COMPACT_ATOMS: atom_id res chain seq x y z
N MET A 1 39.25 -14.45 22.17
CA MET A 1 38.29 -14.90 23.20
C MET A 1 38.31 -14.01 24.45
N ALA A 2 39.44 -13.80 25.15
CA ALA A 2 39.46 -12.98 26.38
C ALA A 2 39.01 -11.51 26.19
N ALA A 3 39.47 -10.82 25.14
CA ALA A 3 39.06 -9.44 24.85
C ALA A 3 37.58 -9.31 24.40
N SER A 4 37.00 -10.37 23.81
CA SER A 4 35.58 -10.41 23.43
C SER A 4 34.68 -10.55 24.66
N SER A 5 35.06 -11.44 25.59
CA SER A 5 34.31 -11.65 26.85
C SER A 5 34.29 -10.40 27.72
N GLN A 6 35.40 -9.67 27.79
CA GLN A 6 35.48 -8.41 28.54
C GLN A 6 34.59 -7.32 27.93
N LEU A 7 34.50 -7.24 26.60
CA LEU A 7 33.63 -6.26 25.93
C LEU A 7 32.15 -6.60 26.10
N GLU A 8 31.79 -7.88 26.06
CA GLU A 8 30.42 -8.33 26.33
C GLU A 8 29.98 -7.99 27.75
N GLU A 9 30.83 -8.26 28.75
CA GLU A 9 30.57 -7.92 30.16
C GLU A 9 30.44 -6.41 30.36
N LEU A 10 31.32 -5.61 29.73
CA LEU A 10 31.26 -4.14 29.77
C LEU A 10 29.95 -3.61 29.18
N LEU A 11 29.57 -4.07 27.97
CA LEU A 11 28.34 -3.59 27.33
C LEU A 11 27.09 -4.02 28.08
N LEU A 12 27.08 -5.23 28.65
CA LEU A 12 26.01 -5.68 29.54
C LEU A 12 25.84 -4.77 30.75
N ALA A 13 26.95 -4.31 31.34
CA ALA A 13 26.91 -3.43 32.52
C ALA A 13 26.54 -1.99 32.18
N GLU A 14 27.07 -1.44 31.08
CA GLU A 14 26.97 0.01 30.80
C GLU A 14 25.81 0.36 29.85
N TRP A 15 25.55 -0.47 28.84
CA TRP A 15 24.64 -0.14 27.73
C TRP A 15 23.33 -0.95 27.69
N VAL A 16 23.30 -2.16 28.26
CA VAL A 16 22.09 -2.99 28.29
C VAL A 16 21.24 -2.67 29.53
N ASP A 17 20.00 -2.23 29.34
CA ASP A 17 19.00 -2.13 30.41
C ASP A 17 18.21 -3.45 30.46
N HIS A 18 18.60 -4.35 31.36
CA HIS A 18 18.03 -5.68 31.46
C HIS A 18 16.99 -5.78 32.58
N ARG A 19 15.77 -6.18 32.24
CA ARG A 19 14.72 -6.56 33.21
C ARG A 19 14.36 -8.03 33.03
N HIS A 20 14.30 -8.76 34.15
CA HIS A 20 13.96 -10.17 34.18
C HIS A 20 12.68 -10.43 34.96
N PHE A 21 11.82 -11.30 34.44
CA PHE A 21 10.57 -11.72 35.05
C PHE A 21 10.56 -13.23 35.29
N GLU A 22 10.08 -13.69 36.45
CA GLU A 22 9.85 -15.13 36.63
C GLU A 22 8.74 -15.66 35.71
N GLU A 23 7.72 -14.83 35.46
CA GLU A 23 6.56 -15.12 34.63
C GLU A 23 6.00 -13.82 34.05
N ILE A 24 5.59 -13.87 32.78
CA ILE A 24 5.00 -12.74 32.06
C ILE A 24 4.01 -13.25 31.01
N ASP A 25 3.12 -12.39 30.50
CA ASP A 25 2.29 -12.71 29.34
C ASP A 25 3.17 -12.90 28.10
N SER A 26 3.87 -11.84 27.70
CA SER A 26 4.79 -11.86 26.58
C SER A 26 5.88 -10.81 26.71
N THR A 27 7.14 -11.23 26.52
CA THR A 27 8.27 -10.29 26.55
C THR A 27 8.17 -9.24 25.44
N GLN A 28 7.59 -9.57 24.28
CA GLN A 28 7.35 -8.59 23.20
C GLN A 28 6.16 -7.68 23.51
N SER A 29 5.04 -8.23 23.98
CA SER A 29 3.85 -7.42 24.31
C SER A 29 4.17 -6.42 25.43
N PHE A 30 4.98 -6.83 26.41
CA PHE A 30 5.45 -5.95 27.45
C PHE A 30 6.26 -4.78 26.90
N ILE A 31 7.20 -5.04 25.99
CA ILE A 31 7.95 -3.98 25.32
C ILE A 31 7.00 -3.08 24.52
N GLU A 32 6.06 -3.64 23.75
CA GLU A 32 5.10 -2.85 22.98
C GLU A 32 4.31 -1.87 23.86
N ARG A 33 3.91 -2.28 25.07
CA ARG A 33 3.20 -1.42 26.03
C ARG A 33 4.09 -0.37 26.70
N GLU A 34 5.34 -0.71 26.98
CA GLU A 34 6.18 0.07 27.89
C GLU A 34 7.35 0.79 27.20
N HIS A 35 7.57 0.59 25.90
CA HIS A 35 8.77 1.04 25.20
C HIS A 35 9.01 2.56 25.29
N GLU A 36 7.96 3.37 25.43
CA GLU A 36 8.06 4.82 25.62
C GLU A 36 8.75 5.20 26.94
N SER A 37 8.59 4.37 27.99
CA SER A 37 9.17 4.60 29.32
C SER A 37 10.65 4.19 29.42
N PHE A 38 11.17 3.46 28.42
CA PHE A 38 12.54 2.96 28.44
C PHE A 38 13.56 4.07 28.13
N ASN A 39 14.82 3.82 28.53
CA ASN A 39 15.91 4.69 28.12
C ASN A 39 16.22 4.49 26.63
N GLN A 40 15.86 5.47 25.82
CA GLN A 40 15.93 5.41 24.36
C GLN A 40 17.36 5.38 23.79
N GLU A 41 18.39 5.63 24.61
CA GLU A 41 19.80 5.56 24.21
C GLU A 41 20.46 4.19 24.49
N LYS A 42 19.77 3.34 25.27
CA LYS A 42 20.25 2.02 25.70
C LYS A 42 19.59 0.89 24.91
N LEU A 43 20.22 -0.29 24.95
CA LEU A 43 19.59 -1.51 24.47
C LEU A 43 18.76 -2.08 25.61
N THR A 44 17.43 -2.06 25.50
CA THR A 44 16.57 -2.70 26.51
C THR A 44 16.47 -4.18 26.21
N ALA A 45 16.68 -5.03 27.23
CA ALA A 45 16.46 -6.47 27.16
C ALA A 45 15.41 -6.89 28.19
N ILE A 46 14.32 -7.48 27.74
CA ILE A 46 13.27 -8.05 28.59
C ILE A 46 13.32 -9.56 28.47
N SER A 47 13.59 -10.25 29.57
CA SER A 47 13.63 -11.71 29.59
C SER A 47 12.71 -12.32 30.63
N ALA A 48 12.33 -13.57 30.41
CA ALA A 48 11.47 -14.29 31.34
C ALA A 48 11.89 -15.75 31.51
N ASP A 49 11.49 -16.36 32.63
CA ASP A 49 11.58 -17.81 32.80
C ASP A 49 10.34 -18.53 32.23
N TYR A 50 9.19 -17.84 32.13
CA TYR A 50 7.96 -18.39 31.55
C TYR A 50 7.14 -17.31 30.84
N GLN A 51 6.48 -17.68 29.73
CA GLN A 51 5.50 -16.86 29.02
C GLN A 51 4.16 -17.59 28.93
N SER A 52 3.07 -16.96 29.36
CA SER A 52 1.72 -17.53 29.21
C SER A 52 1.11 -17.28 27.82
N ALA A 53 1.52 -16.21 27.13
CA ALA A 53 1.03 -15.78 25.82
C ALA A 53 2.19 -15.50 24.84
N GLY A 54 3.20 -16.38 24.81
CA GLY A 54 4.35 -16.27 23.91
C GLY A 54 3.95 -16.29 22.43
N ARG A 55 4.52 -15.39 21.63
CA ARG A 55 4.23 -15.25 20.19
C ARG A 55 5.33 -15.82 19.32
N GLY A 56 4.95 -16.58 18.31
CA GLY A 56 5.76 -17.05 17.19
C GLY A 56 5.31 -16.41 15.87
N THR A 57 5.91 -16.81 14.76
CA THR A 57 5.52 -16.33 13.42
C THR A 57 4.20 -16.95 12.96
N GLN A 58 3.40 -16.20 12.18
CA GLN A 58 2.08 -16.61 11.65
C GLN A 58 1.08 -16.96 12.76
N ASP A 59 0.97 -16.10 13.79
CA ASP A 59 0.11 -16.26 14.98
C ASP A 59 0.24 -17.57 15.76
N ARG A 60 1.33 -18.31 15.51
CA ARG A 60 1.62 -19.52 16.29
C ARG A 60 2.03 -19.13 17.69
N SER A 61 1.50 -19.82 18.68
CA SER A 61 1.94 -19.66 20.06
C SER A 61 3.33 -20.28 20.27
N TRP A 62 4.18 -19.58 21.02
CA TRP A 62 5.44 -20.13 21.52
C TRP A 62 5.19 -20.70 22.92
N HIS A 63 5.23 -22.03 23.04
CA HIS A 63 5.06 -22.73 24.30
C HIS A 63 6.40 -23.19 24.85
N ALA A 64 6.70 -22.81 26.09
CA ALA A 64 7.87 -23.29 26.82
C ALA A 64 7.51 -23.49 28.30
N ALA A 65 7.97 -24.59 28.89
CA ALA A 65 7.87 -24.78 30.34
C ALA A 65 8.84 -23.85 31.09
N LYS A 66 8.50 -23.55 32.35
CA LYS A 66 9.22 -22.57 33.18
C LYS A 66 10.71 -22.91 33.29
N ALA A 67 11.56 -21.91 33.04
CA ALA A 67 13.02 -21.94 33.11
C ALA A 67 13.72 -22.99 32.22
N GLN A 68 13.06 -23.50 31.17
CA GLN A 68 13.66 -24.49 30.26
C GLN A 68 14.17 -23.90 28.94
N SER A 69 13.76 -22.69 28.58
CA SER A 69 14.07 -22.07 27.29
C SER A 69 14.67 -20.69 27.48
N ILE A 70 15.56 -20.29 26.58
CA ILE A 70 15.99 -18.89 26.50
C ILE A 70 14.83 -18.11 25.90
N ILE A 71 14.32 -17.17 26.69
CA ILE A 71 13.24 -16.26 26.32
C ILE A 71 13.76 -14.85 26.59
N VAL A 72 14.02 -14.09 25.53
CA VAL A 72 14.44 -12.70 25.64
C VAL A 72 13.96 -11.90 24.41
N SER A 73 13.48 -10.69 24.66
CA SER A 73 13.16 -9.70 23.65
C SER A 73 13.96 -8.44 23.88
N PHE A 74 14.41 -7.83 22.78
CA PHE A 74 15.24 -6.64 22.79
C PHE A 74 14.49 -5.48 22.15
N PHE A 75 14.71 -4.28 22.67
CA PHE A 75 14.25 -3.03 22.08
C PHE A 75 15.39 -2.04 21.96
N PHE A 76 15.48 -1.37 20.81
CA PHE A 76 16.41 -0.27 20.59
C PHE A 76 15.87 0.68 19.53
N ARG A 77 16.34 1.93 19.60
CA ARG A 77 16.23 2.90 18.52
C ARG A 77 17.53 2.96 17.73
N PHE A 78 17.45 3.31 16.45
CA PHE A 78 18.65 3.58 15.68
C PHE A 78 19.33 4.85 16.20
N PRO A 79 20.66 4.84 16.42
CA PRO A 79 21.39 6.04 16.82
C PRO A 79 21.19 7.17 15.79
N ALA A 80 21.16 8.43 16.23
CA ALA A 80 20.93 9.59 15.36
C ALA A 80 21.91 9.74 14.17
N ARG A 81 23.08 9.09 14.24
CA ARG A 81 24.05 9.01 13.13
C ARG A 81 23.61 8.11 11.97
N CYS A 82 22.62 7.23 12.19
CA CYS A 82 22.04 6.37 11.17
C CYS A 82 20.93 7.15 10.45
N ASP A 83 21.17 7.54 9.21
CA ASP A 83 20.16 8.22 8.40
C ASP A 83 19.01 7.28 7.99
N ASN A 84 17.92 7.86 7.47
CA ASN A 84 16.73 7.09 7.08
C ASN A 84 17.04 6.03 6.00
N ASP A 85 17.97 6.30 5.09
CA ASP A 85 18.35 5.36 4.02
C ASP A 85 19.06 4.14 4.61
N PHE A 86 19.94 4.37 5.58
CA PHE A 86 20.59 3.32 6.36
C PHE A 86 19.56 2.49 7.13
N VAL A 87 18.66 3.15 7.86
CA VAL A 87 17.63 2.49 8.67
C VAL A 87 16.74 1.61 7.78
N ASN A 88 16.19 2.17 6.70
CA ASN A 88 15.29 1.45 5.79
C ASN A 88 15.97 0.25 5.12
N SER A 89 17.25 0.38 4.76
CA SER A 89 18.00 -0.70 4.09
C SER A 89 18.45 -1.82 5.03
N ASN A 90 18.62 -1.51 6.33
CA ASN A 90 19.24 -2.43 7.28
C ASN A 90 18.27 -2.99 8.32
N ALA A 91 17.24 -2.25 8.73
CA ALA A 91 16.25 -2.68 9.73
C ALA A 91 15.71 -4.11 9.52
N PRO A 92 15.33 -4.55 8.29
CA PRO A 92 14.84 -5.91 8.05
C PRO A 92 15.87 -7.02 8.33
N ASN A 93 17.15 -6.68 8.50
CA ASN A 93 18.24 -7.62 8.69
C ASN A 93 18.65 -7.82 10.16
N VAL A 94 18.03 -7.12 11.09
CA VAL A 94 18.29 -7.27 12.54
C VAL A 94 18.06 -8.69 13.03
N THR A 95 17.06 -9.40 12.50
CA THR A 95 16.82 -10.81 12.88
C THR A 95 18.01 -11.72 12.55
N LYS A 96 18.71 -11.44 11.44
CA LYS A 96 19.90 -12.19 11.00
C LYS A 96 21.10 -11.88 11.90
N VAL A 97 21.25 -10.63 12.33
CA VAL A 97 22.27 -10.23 13.30
C VAL A 97 22.05 -10.95 14.63
N LEU A 98 20.81 -11.00 15.11
CA LEU A 98 20.48 -11.77 16.33
C LEU A 98 20.69 -13.28 16.14
N ALA A 99 20.42 -13.82 14.95
CA ALA A 99 20.67 -15.22 14.64
C ALA A 99 22.17 -15.57 14.71
N VAL A 100 23.05 -14.70 14.19
CA VAL A 100 24.51 -14.86 14.31
C VAL A 100 24.92 -14.85 15.77
N ALA A 101 24.47 -13.87 16.54
CA ALA A 101 24.78 -13.79 17.97
C ALA A 101 24.29 -15.03 18.75
N ALA A 102 23.13 -15.57 18.39
CA ALA A 102 22.59 -16.78 18.98
C ALA A 102 23.43 -18.03 18.64
N VAL A 103 23.81 -18.20 17.38
CA VAL A 103 24.67 -19.32 16.96
C VAL A 103 26.04 -19.25 17.63
N ASP A 104 26.66 -18.06 17.68
CA ASP A 104 27.97 -17.90 18.33
C ASP A 104 27.87 -18.17 19.85
N THR A 105 26.77 -17.79 20.49
CA THR A 105 26.48 -18.14 21.90
C THR A 105 26.35 -19.66 22.10
N LEU A 106 25.69 -20.36 21.17
CA LEU A 106 25.50 -21.82 21.24
C LEU A 106 26.80 -22.59 20.95
N HIS A 107 27.65 -22.08 20.04
CA HIS A 107 29.01 -22.59 19.80
C HIS A 107 29.94 -22.36 20.99
N TRP A 108 29.74 -21.30 21.76
CA TRP A 108 30.45 -21.11 23.02
C TRP A 108 30.07 -22.16 24.06
N ALA A 109 28.80 -22.59 24.09
CA ALA A 109 28.30 -23.56 25.05
C ALA A 109 28.57 -25.03 24.68
N THR A 110 28.74 -25.32 23.39
CA THR A 110 28.83 -26.68 22.84
C THR A 110 29.64 -26.74 21.55
N ASP A 111 30.23 -27.89 21.25
CA ASP A 111 30.95 -28.15 19.99
C ASP A 111 30.02 -28.53 18.81
N GLN A 112 28.69 -28.39 18.96
CA GLN A 112 27.73 -28.75 17.92
C GLN A 112 27.66 -27.72 16.80
N LYS A 113 27.37 -28.19 15.58
CA LYS A 113 27.19 -27.31 14.43
C LYS A 113 25.74 -26.82 14.33
N PHE A 114 25.51 -25.62 14.86
CA PHE A 114 24.30 -24.85 14.60
C PHE A 114 24.37 -24.14 13.25
N GLY A 115 23.21 -23.99 12.63
CA GLY A 115 23.01 -23.19 11.44
C GLY A 115 21.76 -22.33 11.54
N ILE A 116 21.66 -21.41 10.60
CA ILE A 116 20.50 -20.54 10.41
C ILE A 116 19.73 -21.12 9.23
N LYS A 117 18.42 -21.27 9.39
CA LYS A 117 17.52 -21.56 8.29
C LYS A 117 16.71 -20.30 8.03
N TRP A 118 16.87 -19.75 6.82
CA TRP A 118 16.11 -18.59 6.39
C TRP A 118 14.58 -18.79 6.55
N PRO A 119 13.82 -17.77 7.00
CA PRO A 119 14.28 -16.42 7.32
C PRO A 119 14.81 -16.23 8.75
N ASN A 120 14.36 -17.04 9.73
CA ASN A 120 14.52 -16.72 11.16
C ASN A 120 14.63 -17.96 12.10
N ASP A 121 14.88 -19.16 11.57
CA ASP A 121 14.93 -20.40 12.36
C ASP A 121 16.38 -20.76 12.71
N ILE A 122 16.64 -21.13 13.97
CA ILE A 122 17.92 -21.72 14.40
C ILE A 122 17.78 -23.24 14.39
N VAL A 123 18.69 -23.91 13.70
CA VAL A 123 18.64 -25.36 13.50
C VAL A 123 19.94 -26.04 13.94
N CYS A 124 19.82 -27.28 14.38
CA CYS A 124 20.95 -28.15 14.69
C CYS A 124 20.57 -29.59 14.35
N SER A 125 21.46 -30.32 13.66
CA SER A 125 21.29 -31.75 13.34
C SER A 125 19.94 -32.12 12.71
N GLY A 126 19.37 -31.26 11.85
CA GLY A 126 18.08 -31.50 11.20
C GLY A 126 16.84 -31.07 12.01
N CYS A 127 17.02 -30.58 13.25
CA CYS A 127 15.94 -30.13 14.12
C CYS A 127 15.95 -28.61 14.26
N LYS A 128 14.77 -27.99 14.43
CA LYS A 128 14.67 -26.57 14.83
C LYS A 128 14.77 -26.45 16.34
N VAL A 129 15.74 -25.69 16.83
CA VAL A 129 15.98 -25.46 18.26
C VAL A 129 15.53 -24.08 18.72
N GLY A 130 15.37 -23.11 17.82
CA GLY A 130 14.95 -21.76 18.20
C GLY A 130 14.38 -20.94 17.04
N GLY A 131 13.74 -19.82 17.35
CA GLY A 131 13.16 -18.91 16.37
C GLY A 131 13.26 -17.46 16.80
N ILE A 132 13.33 -16.57 15.81
CA ILE A 132 13.44 -15.13 15.98
C ILE A 132 12.22 -14.44 15.36
N LEU A 133 11.72 -13.40 16.03
CA LEU A 133 10.61 -12.59 15.58
C LEU A 133 10.95 -11.11 15.82
N ALA A 134 10.79 -10.28 14.79
CA ALA A 134 10.98 -8.83 14.90
C ALA A 134 9.70 -8.07 14.53
N ARG A 135 9.51 -6.91 15.17
CA ARG A 135 8.43 -5.95 14.91
C ARG A 135 9.00 -4.54 14.90
N ALA A 136 8.48 -3.73 13.98
CA ALA A 136 8.74 -2.30 13.93
C ALA A 136 7.89 -1.59 14.99
N VAL A 137 8.45 -0.54 15.61
CA VAL A 137 7.69 0.38 16.45
C VAL A 137 7.55 1.69 15.68
N PRO A 138 6.35 1.97 15.14
CA PRO A 138 6.09 3.22 14.44
C PRO A 138 5.82 4.34 15.46
N PHE A 139 6.36 5.54 15.21
CA PHE A 139 5.98 6.77 15.90
C PHE A 139 5.79 7.89 14.88
N ASN A 140 4.63 8.53 14.88
CA ASN A 140 4.24 9.55 13.89
C ASN A 140 4.48 9.14 12.42
N GLY A 141 4.23 7.86 12.09
CA GLY A 141 4.41 7.33 10.74
C GLY A 141 5.86 7.16 10.28
N ARG A 142 6.82 7.12 11.21
CA ARG A 142 8.24 6.78 10.95
C ARG A 142 8.67 5.61 11.82
N LEU A 143 9.56 4.77 11.30
CA LEU A 143 10.21 3.70 12.05
C LEU A 143 11.11 4.31 13.13
N GLU A 144 10.70 4.27 14.40
CA GLU A 144 11.43 4.90 15.50
C GLU A 144 12.27 3.88 16.29
N GLY A 145 11.81 2.63 16.37
CA GLY A 145 12.53 1.54 17.06
C GLY A 145 12.20 0.15 16.52
N ILE A 146 12.97 -0.84 16.95
CA ILE A 146 12.77 -2.25 16.61
C ILE A 146 12.64 -3.06 17.89
N ILE A 147 11.61 -3.92 17.93
CA ILE A 147 11.49 -5.00 18.90
C ILE A 147 11.96 -6.28 18.21
N VAL A 148 12.92 -6.99 18.79
CA VAL A 148 13.37 -8.29 18.28
C VAL A 148 13.45 -9.31 19.40
N GLY A 149 12.64 -10.37 19.32
CA GLY A 149 12.61 -11.45 20.29
C GLY A 149 13.15 -12.76 19.75
N ILE A 150 13.69 -13.56 20.67
CA ILE A 150 14.24 -14.88 20.39
C ILE A 150 13.82 -15.88 21.47
N GLY A 151 13.36 -17.04 20.99
CA GLY A 151 13.07 -18.23 21.80
C GLY A 151 14.00 -19.37 21.40
N ILE A 152 14.69 -20.00 22.36
CA ILE A 152 15.53 -21.20 22.11
C ILE A 152 15.21 -22.29 23.13
N ASN A 153 14.86 -23.48 22.64
CA ASN A 153 14.62 -24.67 23.44
C ASN A 153 15.95 -25.22 23.98
N VAL A 154 16.17 -25.09 25.29
CA VAL A 154 17.42 -25.55 25.93
C VAL A 154 17.20 -26.87 26.65
N ASN A 155 16.42 -26.88 27.72
CA ASN A 155 16.16 -28.05 28.56
C ASN A 155 14.80 -28.70 28.32
N THR A 156 14.15 -28.40 27.20
CA THR A 156 12.85 -28.98 26.83
C THR A 156 12.95 -30.48 26.63
N SER A 157 12.07 -31.24 27.28
CA SER A 157 12.03 -32.71 27.19
C SER A 157 11.54 -33.19 25.83
N LYS A 158 11.79 -34.47 25.50
CA LYS A 158 11.32 -35.04 24.24
C LYS A 158 9.79 -35.09 24.19
N GLU A 159 9.15 -35.44 25.31
CA GLU A 159 7.70 -35.52 25.43
C GLU A 159 7.01 -34.17 25.19
N GLU A 160 7.66 -33.07 25.57
CA GLU A 160 7.17 -31.70 25.31
C GLU A 160 7.40 -31.29 23.86
N LEU A 161 8.55 -31.64 23.28
CA LEU A 161 8.85 -31.37 21.87
C LEU A 161 7.93 -32.15 20.92
N ASP A 162 7.58 -33.39 21.26
CA ASP A 162 6.69 -34.25 20.46
C ASP A 162 5.25 -33.68 20.38
N ARG A 163 4.86 -32.77 21.29
CA ARG A 163 3.59 -32.04 21.22
C ARG A 163 3.61 -30.91 20.18
N ILE A 164 4.80 -30.52 19.70
CA ILE A 164 4.98 -29.46 18.71
C ILE A 164 4.97 -30.09 17.32
N SER A 165 3.81 -30.01 16.64
CA SER A 165 3.66 -30.56 15.28
C SER A 165 4.49 -29.77 14.26
N ARG A 166 5.57 -30.37 13.73
CA ARG A 166 6.39 -29.82 12.64
C ARG A 166 6.82 -30.93 11.66
N PRO A 167 6.14 -31.08 10.51
CA PRO A 167 6.43 -32.15 9.56
C PRO A 167 7.76 -31.95 8.81
N VAL A 168 8.23 -30.71 8.67
CA VAL A 168 9.45 -30.34 7.95
C VAL A 168 10.36 -29.58 8.92
N TRP A 169 11.42 -30.26 9.39
CA TRP A 169 12.30 -29.88 10.52
C TRP A 169 11.61 -30.01 11.89
N PRO A 170 11.70 -31.20 12.54
CA PRO A 170 11.10 -31.45 13.84
C PRO A 170 11.67 -30.51 14.92
N ALA A 171 10.90 -30.28 15.98
CA ALA A 171 11.37 -29.50 17.11
C ALA A 171 12.50 -30.24 17.84
N GLY A 172 13.54 -29.52 18.22
CA GLY A 172 14.67 -30.03 18.99
C GLY A 172 14.97 -29.14 20.19
N SER A 173 15.78 -29.65 21.11
CA SER A 173 16.34 -28.90 22.23
C SER A 173 17.81 -29.25 22.43
N LEU A 174 18.56 -28.39 23.13
CA LEU A 174 19.93 -28.72 23.49
C LEU A 174 19.99 -30.00 24.35
N LEU A 175 19.03 -30.22 25.25
CA LEU A 175 18.95 -31.41 26.08
C LEU A 175 18.78 -32.69 25.25
N THR A 176 17.88 -32.69 24.27
CA THR A 176 17.66 -33.89 23.43
C THR A 176 18.83 -34.16 22.49
N LEU A 177 19.51 -33.13 22.02
CA LEU A 177 20.67 -33.25 21.12
C LEU A 177 21.97 -33.59 21.85
N TRP A 178 22.12 -33.14 23.10
CA TRP A 178 23.39 -33.22 23.84
C TRP A 178 23.30 -34.04 25.14
N GLN A 179 22.12 -34.56 25.46
CA GLN A 179 21.85 -35.52 26.55
C GLN A 179 22.35 -35.05 27.94
N ARG A 180 22.45 -33.74 28.15
CA ARG A 180 22.69 -33.10 29.45
C ARG A 180 21.95 -31.76 29.54
N PRO A 181 21.54 -31.32 30.75
CA PRO A 181 20.97 -30.00 30.95
C PRO A 181 22.03 -28.91 30.84
N PHE A 182 21.59 -27.70 30.50
CA PHE A 182 22.40 -26.49 30.48
C PHE A 182 21.83 -25.44 31.44
N ASP A 183 22.68 -24.53 31.91
CA ASP A 183 22.23 -23.37 32.67
C ASP A 183 21.64 -22.32 31.72
N VAL A 184 20.30 -22.23 31.72
CA VAL A 184 19.55 -21.30 30.86
C VAL A 184 19.85 -19.85 31.20
N ALA A 185 20.07 -19.51 32.48
CA ALA A 185 20.34 -18.14 32.90
C ALA A 185 21.70 -17.67 32.37
N THR A 186 22.73 -18.52 32.50
CA THR A 186 24.07 -18.23 31.95
C THR A 186 24.03 -18.08 30.42
N LEU A 187 23.35 -18.97 29.70
CA LEU A 187 23.23 -18.87 28.24
C LEU A 187 22.47 -17.61 27.81
N ARG A 188 21.41 -17.25 28.54
CA ARG A 188 20.62 -16.04 28.28
C ARG A 188 21.46 -14.78 28.50
N GLN A 189 22.26 -14.73 29.57
CA GLN A 189 23.19 -13.61 29.81
C GLN A 189 24.25 -13.50 28.72
N LYS A 190 24.86 -14.63 28.33
CA LYS A 190 25.84 -14.69 27.24
C LYS A 190 25.25 -14.19 25.91
N LEU A 191 24.01 -14.58 25.60
CA LEU A 191 23.30 -14.14 24.40
C LEU A 191 23.09 -12.62 24.38
N MET A 192 22.63 -12.04 25.51
CA MET A 192 22.42 -10.60 25.61
C MET A 192 23.72 -9.82 25.37
N GLY A 193 24.84 -10.27 25.95
CA GLY A 193 26.15 -9.63 25.77
C GLY A 193 26.68 -9.76 24.34
N THR A 194 26.59 -10.97 23.77
CA THR A 194 27.01 -11.22 22.39
C THR A 194 26.18 -10.38 21.40
N PHE A 195 24.86 -10.31 21.60
CA PHE A 195 23.98 -9.50 20.76
C PHE A 195 24.26 -8.00 20.90
N ALA A 196 24.55 -7.50 22.10
CA ALA A 196 24.91 -6.09 22.29
C ALA A 196 26.18 -5.70 21.51
N VAL A 197 27.20 -6.56 21.50
CA VAL A 197 28.42 -6.37 20.69
C VAL A 197 28.08 -6.33 19.19
N GLU A 198 27.34 -7.32 18.71
CA GLU A 198 26.99 -7.41 17.29
C GLU A 198 26.07 -6.27 16.84
N LEU A 199 25.17 -5.81 17.72
CA LEU A 199 24.30 -4.67 17.42
C LEU A 199 25.09 -3.35 17.28
N LYS A 200 26.13 -3.13 18.11
CA LYS A 200 27.03 -1.97 17.94
C LYS A 200 27.80 -2.04 16.62
N ARG A 201 28.27 -3.23 16.22
CA ARG A 201 28.91 -3.45 14.91
C ARG A 201 27.93 -3.18 13.76
N PHE A 202 26.70 -3.63 13.92
CA PHE A 202 25.62 -3.39 12.97
C PHE A 202 25.31 -1.89 12.81
N PHE A 203 25.23 -1.10 13.88
CA PHE A 203 25.07 0.36 13.77
C PHE A 203 26.26 1.08 13.14
N ALA A 204 27.43 0.45 13.06
CA ALA A 204 28.64 1.06 12.49
C ALA A 204 28.79 0.83 10.98
N GLY A 205 28.34 -0.31 10.46
CA GLY A 205 28.51 -0.63 9.03
C GLY A 205 27.40 -1.47 8.39
N GLY A 206 26.25 -1.57 9.04
CA GLY A 206 25.05 -2.23 8.50
C GLY A 206 25.20 -3.75 8.35
N PHE A 207 24.31 -4.34 7.55
CA PHE A 207 24.25 -5.79 7.34
C PHE A 207 25.42 -6.34 6.50
N ALA A 208 26.07 -5.51 5.69
CA ALA A 208 27.17 -5.95 4.82
C ALA A 208 28.31 -6.66 5.58
N ILE A 209 28.57 -6.25 6.83
CA ILE A 209 29.57 -6.86 7.73
C ILE A 209 29.19 -8.30 8.10
N PHE A 210 27.89 -8.60 8.19
CA PHE A 210 27.36 -9.88 8.63
C PHE A 210 27.09 -10.85 7.48
N ARG A 211 27.01 -10.35 6.24
CA ARG A 211 26.61 -11.12 5.06
C ARG A 211 27.39 -12.43 4.90
N GLU A 212 28.71 -12.36 4.94
CA GLU A 212 29.57 -13.54 4.76
C GLU A 212 29.30 -14.58 5.86
N ARG A 213 29.28 -14.12 7.11
CA ARG A 213 29.01 -14.97 8.28
C ARG A 213 27.62 -15.61 8.23
N VAL A 214 26.60 -14.86 7.81
CA VAL A 214 25.24 -15.40 7.66
C VAL A 214 25.19 -16.47 6.56
N ASN A 215 25.83 -16.24 5.41
CA ASN A 215 25.88 -17.21 4.33
C ASN A 215 26.67 -18.48 4.71
N GLU A 216 27.72 -18.36 5.53
CA GLU A 216 28.43 -19.53 6.09
C GLU A 216 27.53 -20.38 6.99
N LEU A 217 26.64 -19.76 7.76
CA LEU A 217 25.76 -20.42 8.71
C LEU A 217 24.45 -20.91 8.08
N GLU A 218 24.14 -20.48 6.85
CA GLU A 218 22.87 -20.79 6.20
C GLU A 218 22.82 -22.25 5.72
N VAL A 219 21.87 -23.02 6.25
CA VAL A 219 21.76 -24.46 5.97
C VAL A 219 21.17 -24.78 4.61
N LEU A 220 20.48 -23.81 3.98
CA LEU A 220 19.88 -23.98 2.66
C LEU A 220 20.88 -23.78 1.51
N MET A 221 22.12 -23.38 1.79
CA MET A 221 23.14 -23.13 0.76
C MET A 221 23.32 -24.31 -0.20
N GLY A 222 23.14 -24.05 -1.50
CA GLY A 222 23.25 -25.05 -2.56
C GLY A 222 22.09 -26.05 -2.61
N THR A 223 21.08 -25.92 -1.75
CA THR A 223 19.90 -26.79 -1.77
C THR A 223 18.84 -26.27 -2.74
N LYS A 224 18.06 -27.19 -3.32
CA LYS A 224 16.85 -26.84 -4.05
C LYS A 224 15.79 -26.38 -3.06
N VAL A 225 15.26 -25.20 -3.31
CA VAL A 225 14.22 -24.55 -2.53
C VAL A 225 13.07 -24.18 -3.44
N TRP A 226 11.86 -24.25 -2.89
CA TRP A 226 10.64 -23.78 -3.53
C TRP A 226 10.20 -22.51 -2.83
N PHE A 227 10.13 -21.42 -3.58
CA PHE A 227 9.55 -20.18 -3.12
C PHE A 227 8.11 -20.12 -3.61
N ARG A 228 7.18 -20.14 -2.65
CA ARG A 228 5.77 -19.92 -2.91
C ARG A 228 5.47 -18.46 -2.59
N ALA A 229 5.41 -17.62 -3.62
CA ALA A 229 4.96 -16.23 -3.47
C ALA A 229 3.41 -16.17 -3.39
N HIS A 230 2.74 -17.09 -4.10
CA HIS A 230 1.27 -17.29 -4.22
C HIS A 230 0.93 -18.78 -4.41
N GLU A 231 -0.34 -19.18 -4.27
CA GLU A 231 -0.78 -20.58 -4.49
C GLU A 231 -0.56 -21.12 -5.92
N ALA A 232 -0.44 -20.25 -6.93
CA ALA A 232 -0.23 -20.65 -8.34
C ALA A 232 1.22 -20.51 -8.82
N ASP A 233 2.08 -19.81 -8.08
CA ASP A 233 3.46 -19.53 -8.47
C ASP A 233 4.44 -20.15 -7.48
N GLU A 234 4.81 -21.40 -7.78
CA GLU A 234 5.96 -22.07 -7.15
C GLU A 234 7.19 -21.87 -8.02
N PHE A 235 8.14 -21.12 -7.49
CA PHE A 235 9.44 -20.96 -8.12
C PHE A 235 10.40 -21.99 -7.53
N GLU A 236 10.89 -22.90 -8.36
CA GLU A 236 11.98 -23.80 -7.98
C GLU A 236 13.33 -23.12 -8.32
N GLY A 237 14.27 -23.17 -7.38
CA GLY A 237 15.67 -23.05 -7.73
C GLY A 237 16.62 -23.31 -6.58
N VAL A 238 17.87 -22.89 -6.74
CA VAL A 238 18.94 -23.18 -5.79
C VAL A 238 19.22 -21.95 -4.94
N PHE A 239 19.25 -22.13 -3.63
CA PHE A 239 19.58 -21.05 -2.70
C PHE A 239 21.09 -20.77 -2.75
N GLU A 240 21.48 -19.59 -3.23
CA GLU A 240 22.89 -19.21 -3.42
C GLU A 240 23.43 -18.24 -2.36
N GLY A 241 22.55 -17.70 -1.51
CA GLY A 241 22.94 -16.83 -0.39
C GLY A 241 22.11 -15.55 -0.29
N ILE A 242 22.51 -14.73 0.67
CA ILE A 242 21.89 -13.45 1.04
C ILE A 242 22.82 -12.29 0.63
N GLN A 243 22.27 -11.24 0.02
CA GLN A 243 22.97 -10.00 -0.38
C GLN A 243 22.90 -8.89 0.69
N ASP A 244 23.56 -7.75 0.46
CA ASP A 244 23.70 -6.62 1.42
C ASP A 244 22.37 -6.03 1.89
N GLY A 245 21.30 -6.13 1.08
CA GLY A 245 19.94 -5.73 1.46
C GLY A 245 19.09 -6.86 2.08
N GLY A 246 19.69 -7.99 2.47
CA GLY A 246 18.97 -9.18 2.94
C GLY A 246 18.34 -10.04 1.84
N ARG A 247 18.54 -9.70 0.57
CA ARG A 247 17.89 -10.34 -0.58
C ARG A 247 18.45 -11.74 -0.84
N VAL A 248 17.60 -12.71 -1.15
CA VAL A 248 17.99 -14.08 -1.50
C VAL A 248 18.27 -14.18 -2.99
N VAL A 249 19.40 -14.79 -3.37
CA VAL A 249 19.80 -15.03 -4.76
C VAL A 249 19.46 -16.45 -5.18
N GLN A 250 18.86 -16.58 -6.36
CA GLN A 250 18.57 -17.86 -7.00
C GLN A 250 19.18 -17.93 -8.41
N ARG A 251 19.66 -19.12 -8.79
CA ARG A 251 20.05 -19.44 -10.17
C ARG A 251 18.84 -19.31 -11.11
N ASN A 252 19.02 -18.59 -12.23
CA ASN A 252 18.01 -18.09 -13.21
C ASN A 252 17.65 -16.59 -13.10
N GLY A 253 18.38 -15.81 -12.28
CA GLY A 253 18.30 -14.35 -12.29
C GLY A 253 17.14 -13.75 -11.48
N VAL A 254 16.38 -14.58 -10.76
CA VAL A 254 15.32 -14.14 -9.85
C VAL A 254 15.94 -13.87 -8.46
N VAL A 255 15.79 -12.63 -7.98
CA VAL A 255 16.24 -12.20 -6.65
C VAL A 255 15.00 -11.96 -5.80
N PHE A 256 14.88 -12.67 -4.67
CA PHE A 256 13.77 -12.49 -3.73
C PHE A 256 14.16 -11.49 -2.65
N PHE A 257 13.24 -10.58 -2.31
CA PHE A 257 13.49 -9.52 -1.34
C PHE A 257 13.24 -9.99 0.10
N CYS A 258 14.10 -9.55 1.02
CA CYS A 258 13.82 -9.68 2.45
C CYS A 258 12.83 -8.59 2.85
N GLY A 259 11.69 -9.02 3.41
CA GLY A 259 10.52 -8.18 3.64
C GLY A 259 9.70 -8.06 2.36
N LYS A 260 8.43 -8.46 2.41
CA LYS A 260 7.46 -8.02 1.40
C LYS A 260 7.36 -6.50 1.51
N ALA A 261 8.15 -5.77 0.73
CA ALA A 261 8.08 -4.31 0.67
C ALA A 261 7.16 -3.90 -0.49
N VAL A 262 5.92 -3.53 -0.16
CA VAL A 262 5.18 -2.53 -0.92
C VAL A 262 5.37 -1.22 -0.16
N ALA A 263 6.33 -0.40 -0.56
CA ALA A 263 6.41 1.02 -0.22
C ALA A 263 7.56 1.71 -0.97
N VAL A 264 7.34 2.03 -2.23
CA VAL A 264 7.84 3.29 -2.79
C VAL A 264 6.67 3.81 -3.61
N VAL A 265 5.97 4.79 -3.04
CA VAL A 265 5.27 5.98 -3.59
C VAL A 265 4.84 6.76 -2.34
N MET A 266 4.95 8.09 -2.32
CA MET A 266 4.52 8.99 -1.22
C MET A 266 5.58 9.47 -0.22
N PHE A 267 6.76 9.89 -0.69
CA PHE A 267 7.60 10.83 0.07
C PHE A 267 8.18 11.93 -0.82
N ARG A 268 7.32 12.73 -1.45
CA ARG A 268 7.70 14.02 -2.07
C ARG A 268 6.68 15.16 -1.92
N LEU A 269 5.79 15.11 -0.92
CA LEU A 269 4.89 16.23 -0.64
C LEU A 269 4.97 16.79 0.80
N TRP A 270 5.96 16.40 1.60
CA TRP A 270 6.10 16.83 3.00
C TRP A 270 7.30 17.74 3.30
N ALA A 271 8.06 18.14 2.27
CA ALA A 271 9.26 18.96 2.44
C ALA A 271 9.01 20.48 2.57
N VAL A 272 7.77 20.93 2.78
CA VAL A 272 7.43 22.37 2.93
C VAL A 272 6.98 22.73 4.36
N LEU A 273 6.71 21.77 5.24
CA LEU A 273 6.24 22.05 6.62
C LEU A 273 7.23 21.65 7.73
N ALA A 274 8.36 21.02 7.40
CA ALA A 274 9.39 20.62 8.38
C ALA A 274 10.52 21.66 8.52
N LEU A 275 10.17 22.93 8.76
CA LEU A 275 11.14 24.00 9.07
C LEU A 275 10.91 24.69 10.42
N LEU A 276 10.01 24.19 11.27
CA LEU A 276 9.79 24.73 12.61
C LEU A 276 9.41 23.62 13.61
N ALA A 277 10.40 22.84 14.08
CA ALA A 277 10.40 22.17 15.38
C ALA A 277 11.61 21.22 15.49
N ALA A 278 12.77 21.77 15.83
CA ALA A 278 13.85 21.01 16.43
C ALA A 278 14.27 21.75 17.69
N GLY A 279 13.96 21.16 18.84
CA GLY A 279 14.29 21.70 20.15
C GLY A 279 14.07 20.61 21.20
N CYS A 280 15.13 19.86 21.47
CA CYS A 280 15.21 18.77 22.44
C CYS A 280 14.64 19.12 23.82
N ASN A 281 14.16 18.11 24.55
CA ASN A 281 14.77 17.81 25.84
C ASN A 281 14.60 16.34 26.25
N SER A 282 15.74 15.74 26.57
CA SER A 282 15.92 14.52 27.35
C SER A 282 15.92 14.86 28.84
N PHE A 283 15.33 13.98 29.64
CA PHE A 283 15.46 13.97 31.10
C PHE A 283 16.64 13.08 31.51
N ALA A 284 17.51 13.60 32.35
CA ALA A 284 18.57 12.88 33.04
C ALA A 284 18.09 12.39 34.42
N ARG A 285 18.61 11.25 34.88
CA ARG A 285 18.62 10.85 36.29
C ARG A 285 20.07 10.57 36.71
N ALA A 286 20.41 11.09 37.89
CA ALA A 286 21.74 11.22 38.47
C ALA A 286 22.34 9.90 39.00
N GLU A 287 23.67 9.78 38.91
CA GLU A 287 24.52 9.07 39.86
C GLU A 287 25.90 9.76 39.92
N GLU A 288 26.42 9.95 41.13
CA GLU A 288 27.66 10.66 41.45
C GLU A 288 28.91 9.79 41.20
N ALA A 289 29.97 10.34 40.61
CA ALA A 289 31.36 10.17 41.06
C ALA A 289 32.38 11.02 40.27
N GLU A 290 33.05 11.90 41.01
CA GLU A 290 34.45 12.37 40.88
C GLU A 290 34.98 12.98 39.57
N GLY A 291 35.06 14.32 39.57
CA GLY A 291 36.32 15.02 39.23
C GLY A 291 36.64 15.27 37.76
N GLU A 292 35.73 15.85 36.97
CA GLU A 292 36.07 16.46 35.67
C GLU A 292 35.64 17.92 35.57
N ALA A 293 36.41 18.72 34.82
CA ALA A 293 36.21 20.15 34.64
C ALA A 293 34.82 20.46 34.05
N GLU A 294 34.10 21.37 34.70
CA GLU A 294 32.70 21.75 34.45
C GLU A 294 32.47 22.12 32.96
N LYS A 295 31.65 21.34 32.24
CA LYS A 295 31.32 21.59 30.83
C LYS A 295 30.31 22.73 30.73
N VAL A 296 30.76 23.87 30.23
CA VAL A 296 29.89 25.01 29.92
C VAL A 296 29.26 24.79 28.54
N VAL A 297 27.93 24.64 28.48
CA VAL A 297 27.15 24.48 27.24
C VAL A 297 26.15 25.64 27.13
N ASP A 298 26.21 26.38 26.02
CA ASP A 298 25.47 27.64 25.80
C ASP A 298 25.73 28.73 26.86
N GLY A 299 26.93 28.74 27.45
CA GLY A 299 27.34 29.75 28.41
C GLY A 299 26.81 29.55 29.84
N PHE A 300 26.05 28.47 30.08
CA PHE A 300 25.54 28.10 31.40
C PHE A 300 26.27 26.86 31.92
N SER A 301 26.70 26.91 33.18
CA SER A 301 27.21 25.73 33.86
C SER A 301 26.06 24.84 34.36
N ASP A 302 26.36 23.61 34.75
CA ASP A 302 25.37 22.72 35.35
C ASP A 302 24.76 23.32 36.63
N GLY A 303 25.54 24.12 37.36
CA GLY A 303 25.07 24.91 38.51
C GLY A 303 24.12 26.05 38.14
N ASP A 304 24.26 26.66 36.97
CA ASP A 304 23.33 27.69 36.50
C ASP A 304 22.01 27.07 36.03
N ARG A 305 22.06 25.92 35.37
CA ARG A 305 20.86 25.17 34.93
C ARG A 305 20.04 24.66 36.11
N ALA A 306 20.67 24.24 37.21
CA ALA A 306 19.99 23.87 38.44
C ALA A 306 19.20 25.05 39.05
N LYS A 307 19.79 26.26 39.06
CA LYS A 307 19.12 27.49 39.53
C LYS A 307 17.98 27.92 38.60
N MET A 308 18.13 27.74 37.29
CA MET A 308 17.06 27.99 36.32
C MET A 308 15.89 27.03 36.52
N ALA A 309 16.14 25.77 36.85
CA ALA A 309 15.09 24.80 37.16
C ALA A 309 14.33 25.17 38.45
N GLU A 310 15.03 25.60 39.50
CA GLU A 310 14.41 26.07 40.76
C GLU A 310 13.57 27.35 40.59
N SER A 311 13.91 28.19 39.60
CA SER A 311 13.19 29.42 39.28
C SER A 311 12.26 29.28 38.07
N SER A 312 12.08 28.06 37.54
CA SER A 312 11.24 27.84 36.36
C SER A 312 9.76 27.80 36.72
N GLU A 313 8.96 28.55 35.96
CA GLU A 313 7.50 28.49 36.03
C GLU A 313 6.97 27.59 34.93
N LYS A 314 6.19 26.58 35.31
CA LYS A 314 5.53 25.67 34.37
C LYS A 314 4.20 26.27 33.93
N HIS A 315 4.06 26.51 32.64
CA HIS A 315 2.78 26.88 32.02
C HIS A 315 2.28 25.74 31.12
N GLU A 316 0.98 25.48 31.14
CA GLU A 316 0.35 24.54 30.22
C GLU A 316 0.02 25.23 28.89
N PHE A 317 0.15 24.49 27.79
CA PHE A 317 -0.24 24.99 26.47
C PHE A 317 -1.73 25.37 26.47
N GLN A 318 -2.01 26.61 26.09
CA GLN A 318 -3.36 27.10 25.88
C GLN A 318 -3.66 27.11 24.38
N ALA A 319 -4.86 26.71 23.98
CA ALA A 319 -5.31 26.75 22.60
C ALA A 319 -6.56 27.63 22.48
N GLU A 320 -6.59 28.50 21.46
CA GLU A 320 -7.75 29.34 21.18
C GLU A 320 -8.77 28.54 20.35
N VAL A 321 -9.86 28.12 21.00
CA VAL A 321 -10.89 27.23 20.42
C VAL A 321 -11.47 27.80 19.12
N ASN A 322 -11.71 29.11 19.06
CA ASN A 322 -12.23 29.78 17.85
C ASN A 322 -11.33 29.56 16.62
N ARG A 323 -10.01 29.74 16.78
CA ARG A 323 -9.06 29.54 15.68
C ARG A 323 -8.92 28.07 15.32
N LEU A 324 -9.01 27.19 16.30
CA LEU A 324 -8.88 25.76 16.09
C LEU A 324 -10.09 25.21 15.32
N MET A 325 -11.30 25.66 15.64
CA MET A 325 -12.52 25.36 14.88
C MET A 325 -12.42 25.88 13.43
N ASP A 326 -11.96 27.11 13.24
CA ASP A 326 -11.77 27.70 11.91
C ASP A 326 -10.78 26.89 11.05
N ILE A 327 -9.69 26.41 11.64
CA ILE A 327 -8.73 25.54 10.94
C ILE A 327 -9.36 24.19 10.57
N ILE A 328 -10.10 23.56 11.47
CA ILE A 328 -10.77 22.26 11.20
C ILE A 328 -11.78 22.40 10.07
N ILE A 329 -12.57 23.48 10.09
CA ILE A 329 -13.64 23.70 9.10
C ILE A 329 -13.04 24.16 7.77
N ASN A 330 -12.13 25.14 7.74
CA ASN A 330 -11.73 25.78 6.48
C ASN A 330 -10.42 25.26 5.90
N SER A 331 -9.58 24.57 6.68
CA SER A 331 -8.21 24.22 6.25
C SER A 331 -7.91 22.71 6.25
N LEU A 332 -8.62 21.90 7.03
CA LEU A 332 -8.31 20.47 7.18
C LEU A 332 -8.86 19.62 6.02
N TYR A 333 -10.04 19.95 5.52
CA TYR A 333 -10.72 19.19 4.47
C TYR A 333 -10.77 19.98 3.15
N THR A 334 -10.35 19.33 2.07
CA THR A 334 -10.46 19.89 0.71
C THR A 334 -11.79 19.57 0.04
N ASP A 335 -12.41 18.44 0.39
CA ASP A 335 -13.69 17.99 -0.15
C ASP A 335 -14.79 18.10 0.91
N LYS A 336 -15.85 18.85 0.59
CA LYS A 336 -17.00 19.03 1.47
C LYS A 336 -17.78 17.73 1.66
N GLN A 337 -17.76 16.78 0.73
CA GLN A 337 -18.51 15.50 0.80
C GLN A 337 -18.11 14.63 2.01
N VAL A 338 -16.95 14.91 2.61
CA VAL A 338 -16.41 14.17 3.76
C VAL A 338 -17.32 14.24 4.99
N PHE A 339 -18.17 15.26 5.14
CA PHE A 339 -19.07 15.36 6.30
C PHE A 339 -19.93 14.10 6.49
N LEU A 340 -20.43 13.55 5.39
CA LEU A 340 -21.32 12.39 5.42
C LEU A 340 -20.54 11.12 5.79
N ARG A 341 -19.29 10.99 5.33
CA ARG A 341 -18.39 9.91 5.75
C ARG A 341 -18.19 9.94 7.26
N GLU A 342 -17.79 11.08 7.81
CA GLU A 342 -17.48 11.21 9.23
C GLU A 342 -18.72 10.94 10.11
N LEU A 343 -19.89 11.46 9.73
CA LEU A 343 -21.13 11.24 10.48
C LEU A 343 -21.61 9.78 10.43
N ILE A 344 -21.53 9.13 9.26
CA ILE A 344 -21.86 7.70 9.15
C ILE A 344 -20.84 6.84 9.93
N SER A 345 -19.55 7.17 9.89
CA SER A 345 -18.54 6.47 10.69
C SER A 345 -18.80 6.59 12.19
N ASN A 346 -19.16 7.77 12.69
CA ASN A 346 -19.54 7.96 14.09
C ASN A 346 -20.80 7.17 14.47
N ALA A 347 -21.79 7.11 13.58
CA ALA A 347 -22.99 6.30 13.77
C ALA A 347 -22.65 4.80 13.83
N ALA A 348 -21.78 4.31 12.94
CA ALA A 348 -21.33 2.92 12.94
C ALA A 348 -20.58 2.55 14.23
N ASP A 349 -19.71 3.44 14.73
CA ASP A 349 -19.04 3.25 16.02
C ASP A 349 -20.05 3.17 17.18
N ALA A 350 -21.11 3.99 17.15
CA ALA A 350 -22.16 3.97 18.17
C ALA A 350 -22.99 2.68 18.13
N LEU A 351 -23.24 2.14 16.94
CA LEU A 351 -23.92 0.86 16.74
C LEU A 351 -23.06 -0.32 17.20
N GLU A 352 -21.75 -0.30 16.92
CA GLU A 352 -20.83 -1.35 17.37
C GLU A 352 -20.70 -1.36 18.90
N LYS A 353 -20.69 -0.18 19.55
CA LYS A 353 -20.78 -0.09 21.02
C LYS A 353 -22.07 -0.72 21.56
N ALA A 354 -23.21 -0.38 20.97
CA ALA A 354 -24.49 -0.97 21.37
C ALA A 354 -24.52 -2.49 21.17
N ARG A 355 -23.99 -2.98 20.04
CA ARG A 355 -23.84 -4.41 19.75
C ARG A 355 -22.98 -5.09 20.80
N PHE A 356 -21.83 -4.51 21.17
CA PHE A 356 -20.96 -5.07 22.18
C PHE A 356 -21.66 -5.20 23.54
N HIS A 357 -22.37 -4.16 23.98
CA HIS A 357 -23.16 -4.23 25.21
C HIS A 357 -24.29 -5.27 25.12
N SER A 358 -24.91 -5.45 23.95
CA SER A 358 -25.95 -6.47 23.75
C SER A 358 -25.44 -7.92 23.85
N VAL A 359 -24.15 -8.14 23.57
CA VAL A 359 -23.51 -9.45 23.77
C VAL A 359 -23.29 -9.73 25.26
N GLN A 360 -23.08 -8.70 26.07
CA GLN A 360 -22.94 -8.82 27.52
C GLN A 360 -24.29 -8.88 28.24
N ASP A 361 -25.28 -8.14 27.75
CA ASP A 361 -26.63 -8.06 28.31
C ASP A 361 -27.68 -8.09 27.18
N GLU A 362 -28.39 -9.21 27.06
CA GLU A 362 -29.44 -9.41 26.04
C GLU A 362 -30.61 -8.41 26.17
N THR A 363 -30.80 -7.80 27.35
CA THR A 363 -31.88 -6.82 27.57
C THR A 363 -31.50 -5.40 27.16
N PHE A 364 -30.22 -5.14 26.86
CA PHE A 364 -29.72 -3.81 26.52
C PHE A 364 -30.41 -3.19 25.30
N LEU A 365 -30.79 -4.00 24.32
CA LEU A 365 -31.43 -3.50 23.10
C LEU A 365 -32.89 -3.08 23.31
N GLY A 366 -33.56 -3.58 24.35
CA GLY A 366 -34.96 -3.26 24.67
C GLY A 366 -35.89 -3.41 23.46
N ASP A 367 -36.69 -2.36 23.21
CA ASP A 367 -37.62 -2.28 22.08
C ASP A 367 -36.93 -1.89 20.75
N THR A 368 -35.72 -1.30 20.82
CA THR A 368 -34.95 -0.86 19.65
C THR A 368 -33.90 -1.92 19.29
N LYS A 369 -34.36 -3.02 18.69
CA LYS A 369 -33.52 -4.17 18.33
C LYS A 369 -32.72 -3.97 17.06
N ASP A 370 -33.24 -3.18 16.13
CA ASP A 370 -32.60 -2.93 14.84
C ASP A 370 -31.39 -2.00 15.02
N LEU A 371 -30.23 -2.46 14.57
CA LEU A 371 -28.98 -1.68 14.55
C LEU A 371 -28.78 -1.14 13.13
N GLU A 372 -29.14 0.12 12.92
CA GLU A 372 -29.22 0.72 11.58
C GLU A 372 -28.89 2.22 11.60
N VAL A 373 -28.53 2.73 10.42
CA VAL A 373 -28.37 4.17 10.16
C VAL A 373 -29.41 4.61 9.13
N LYS A 374 -30.12 5.69 9.42
CA LYS A 374 -31.15 6.28 8.57
C LYS A 374 -30.77 7.72 8.21
N ILE A 375 -30.81 8.05 6.93
CA ILE A 375 -30.50 9.37 6.39
C ILE A 375 -31.77 9.92 5.75
N GLU A 376 -32.25 11.04 6.26
CA GLU A 376 -33.38 11.77 5.68
C GLU A 376 -32.99 13.21 5.36
N HIS A 377 -33.71 13.77 4.39
CA HIS A 377 -33.56 15.16 3.97
C HIS A 377 -34.94 15.82 3.99
N ASP A 378 -34.94 17.12 4.28
CA ASP A 378 -36.12 17.97 4.21
C ASP A 378 -35.75 19.20 3.39
N ALA A 379 -36.31 19.28 2.18
CA ALA A 379 -36.03 20.35 1.24
C ALA A 379 -36.65 21.68 1.67
N ASP A 380 -37.76 21.66 2.41
CA ASP A 380 -38.47 22.85 2.86
C ASP A 380 -37.76 23.46 4.07
N ALA A 381 -37.35 22.62 5.02
CA ALA A 381 -36.56 23.03 6.17
C ALA A 381 -35.07 23.23 5.86
N LYS A 382 -34.61 22.81 4.66
CA LYS A 382 -33.21 22.81 4.22
C LYS A 382 -32.30 22.07 5.20
N THR A 383 -32.75 20.90 5.64
CA THR A 383 -32.03 20.08 6.61
C THR A 383 -31.72 18.68 6.11
N ILE A 384 -30.60 18.13 6.59
CA ILE A 384 -30.29 16.70 6.49
C ILE A 384 -30.19 16.14 7.89
N SER A 385 -30.82 15.01 8.14
CA SER A 385 -30.76 14.31 9.42
C SER A 385 -30.15 12.92 9.25
N ILE A 386 -29.13 12.62 10.06
CA ILE A 386 -28.54 11.30 10.20
C ILE A 386 -28.99 10.74 11.54
N ILE A 387 -29.63 9.60 11.52
CA ILE A 387 -30.25 8.95 12.68
C ILE A 387 -29.59 7.58 12.85
N ASP A 388 -29.03 7.32 14.02
CA ASP A 388 -28.49 6.01 14.39
C ASP A 388 -29.23 5.44 15.60
N THR A 389 -29.35 4.12 15.65
CA THR A 389 -29.91 3.38 16.79
C THR A 389 -28.82 2.85 17.74
N GLY A 390 -27.67 3.53 17.80
CA GLY A 390 -26.50 3.17 18.59
C GLY A 390 -26.69 3.37 20.09
N ILE A 391 -25.58 3.44 20.83
CA ILE A 391 -25.60 3.54 22.30
C ILE A 391 -26.19 4.87 22.82
N GLY A 392 -26.12 5.94 22.03
CA GLY A 392 -26.49 7.29 22.44
C GLY A 392 -25.48 7.93 23.41
N MET A 393 -25.77 9.14 23.86
CA MET A 393 -24.93 9.94 24.76
C MET A 393 -25.76 10.49 25.92
N SER A 394 -25.21 10.45 27.13
CA SER A 394 -25.77 11.15 28.29
C SER A 394 -25.53 12.66 28.18
N LYS A 395 -26.17 13.45 29.06
CA LYS A 395 -25.86 14.89 29.17
C LYS A 395 -24.37 15.17 29.40
N ALA A 396 -23.72 14.35 30.21
CA ALA A 396 -22.29 14.48 30.49
C ALA A 396 -21.44 14.16 29.24
N ASP A 397 -21.83 13.16 28.46
CA ASP A 397 -21.12 12.79 27.22
C ASP A 397 -21.26 13.87 26.15
N LEU A 398 -22.44 14.47 26.00
CA LEU A 398 -22.66 15.59 25.06
C LEU A 398 -21.73 16.77 25.40
N ILE A 399 -21.54 17.08 26.69
CA ILE A 399 -20.66 18.16 27.13
C ILE A 399 -19.18 17.76 26.96
N ASN A 400 -18.81 16.56 27.40
CA ASN A 400 -17.42 16.15 27.51
C ASN A 400 -16.82 15.67 26.19
N ASN A 401 -17.61 15.06 25.30
CA ASN A 401 -17.13 14.45 24.06
C ASN A 401 -17.38 15.36 22.86
N LEU A 402 -18.58 15.96 22.73
CA LEU A 402 -18.86 16.91 21.63
C LEU A 402 -18.45 18.35 21.95
N GLY A 403 -18.32 18.71 23.22
CA GLY A 403 -17.92 20.06 23.64
C GLY A 403 -16.40 20.26 23.75
N THR A 404 -15.60 19.20 23.64
CA THR A 404 -14.14 19.26 23.74
C THR A 404 -13.51 18.83 22.41
N VAL A 405 -12.74 19.70 21.79
CA VAL A 405 -12.06 19.37 20.53
C VAL A 405 -10.90 18.39 20.79
N ALA A 406 -10.70 17.43 19.88
CA ALA A 406 -9.69 16.38 19.98
C ALA A 406 -9.92 15.37 21.12
N LYS A 407 -11.18 15.19 21.53
CA LYS A 407 -11.59 14.15 22.48
C LYS A 407 -12.54 13.17 21.80
N SER A 408 -12.21 11.87 21.84
CA SER A 408 -13.04 10.82 21.25
C SER A 408 -13.53 9.87 22.34
N GLY A 409 -14.85 9.75 22.48
CA GLY A 409 -15.46 8.72 23.34
C GLY A 409 -15.26 7.29 22.80
N THR A 410 -14.77 7.13 21.57
CA THR A 410 -14.40 5.83 21.00
C THR A 410 -13.02 5.39 21.48
N THR A 411 -12.06 6.31 21.64
CA THR A 411 -10.74 6.00 22.22
C THR A 411 -10.86 5.53 23.66
N ASN A 412 -11.64 6.22 24.50
CA ASN A 412 -11.89 5.81 25.88
C ASN A 412 -12.54 4.42 25.98
N PHE A 413 -13.40 4.08 25.02
CA PHE A 413 -14.04 2.77 24.97
C PHE A 413 -13.06 1.67 24.53
N LEU A 414 -12.15 1.96 23.59
CA LEU A 414 -11.06 1.04 23.21
C LEU A 414 -10.10 0.78 24.38
N GLU A 415 -9.74 1.80 25.14
CA GLU A 415 -8.92 1.65 26.35
C GLU A 415 -9.62 0.76 27.40
N ALA A 416 -10.93 0.94 27.60
CA ALA A 416 -11.73 0.08 28.48
C ALA A 416 -11.90 -1.36 27.95
N MET A 417 -11.77 -1.57 26.64
CA MET A 417 -11.91 -2.88 25.97
C MET A 417 -10.63 -3.70 25.89
N ALA A 418 -9.46 -3.12 26.21
CA ALA A 418 -8.17 -3.81 26.12
C ALA A 418 -8.09 -5.10 26.97
N GLU A 419 -9.08 -5.36 27.83
CA GLU A 419 -9.24 -6.60 28.61
C GLU A 419 -10.04 -7.73 27.91
N GLY A 420 -10.60 -7.56 26.70
CA GLY A 420 -11.13 -8.72 25.95
C GLY A 420 -12.18 -8.51 24.84
N GLY A 421 -11.86 -7.77 23.77
CA GLY A 421 -12.73 -7.73 22.58
C GLY A 421 -12.04 -7.28 21.28
N ASP A 422 -12.46 -7.87 20.16
CA ASP A 422 -12.02 -7.56 18.80
C ASP A 422 -12.98 -6.50 18.19
N ALA A 423 -12.82 -5.23 18.59
CA ALA A 423 -13.75 -4.15 18.23
C ALA A 423 -13.26 -3.37 16.99
N ASN A 424 -14.05 -3.39 15.91
CA ASN A 424 -13.78 -2.64 14.68
C ASN A 424 -14.28 -1.19 14.77
N LEU A 425 -13.64 -0.39 15.62
CA LEU A 425 -13.98 1.04 15.78
C LEU A 425 -13.11 1.95 14.89
N ILE A 426 -13.72 2.98 14.32
CA ILE A 426 -13.12 3.84 13.28
C ILE A 426 -12.60 5.16 13.87
N GLY A 427 -13.37 5.83 14.73
CA GLY A 427 -13.13 7.22 15.11
C GLY A 427 -12.14 7.43 16.28
N GLN A 428 -10.86 7.74 16.00
CA GLN A 428 -9.85 7.93 17.05
C GLN A 428 -9.48 9.40 17.36
N PHE A 429 -9.68 10.32 16.43
CA PHE A 429 -9.13 11.69 16.52
C PHE A 429 -10.01 12.70 17.27
N GLY A 430 -11.31 12.47 17.39
CA GLY A 430 -12.21 13.41 18.08
C GLY A 430 -12.42 14.76 17.38
N VAL A 431 -12.22 14.82 16.06
CA VAL A 431 -12.45 16.04 15.24
C VAL A 431 -13.45 15.85 14.10
N GLY A 432 -13.74 14.60 13.71
CA GLY A 432 -14.57 14.28 12.55
C GLY A 432 -16.00 14.84 12.62
N PHE A 433 -16.58 14.94 13.81
CA PHE A 433 -17.91 15.55 14.01
C PHE A 433 -17.98 17.00 13.50
N TYR A 434 -16.92 17.80 13.69
CA TYR A 434 -16.92 19.21 13.30
C TYR A 434 -16.85 19.41 11.78
N SER A 435 -16.56 18.35 11.00
CA SER A 435 -16.70 18.39 9.54
C SER A 435 -18.15 18.65 9.09
N ALA A 436 -19.14 18.43 9.96
CA ALA A 436 -20.53 18.82 9.73
C ALA A 436 -20.69 20.32 9.39
N PHE A 437 -19.87 21.19 10.00
CA PHE A 437 -19.89 22.64 9.76
C PHE A 437 -19.27 23.05 8.41
N LEU A 438 -18.72 22.11 7.64
CA LEU A 438 -18.34 22.35 6.23
C LEU A 438 -19.58 22.71 5.39
N VAL A 439 -20.71 22.06 5.69
CA VAL A 439 -21.95 22.13 4.91
C VAL A 439 -23.12 22.73 5.68
N ALA A 440 -23.02 22.85 7.01
CA ALA A 440 -24.08 23.36 7.86
C ALA A 440 -23.68 24.66 8.58
N ASP A 441 -24.61 25.61 8.69
CA ASP A 441 -24.45 26.81 9.53
C ASP A 441 -24.73 26.50 11.00
N LYS A 442 -25.59 25.52 11.25
CA LYS A 442 -26.03 25.11 12.58
C LYS A 442 -26.19 23.60 12.62
N VAL A 443 -25.76 23.00 13.73
CA VAL A 443 -25.87 21.55 13.97
C VAL A 443 -26.63 21.32 15.27
N SER A 444 -27.63 20.45 15.20
CA SER A 444 -28.46 20.05 16.34
C SER A 444 -28.33 18.55 16.54
N VAL A 445 -27.90 18.12 17.73
CA VAL A 445 -27.69 16.71 18.09
C VAL A 445 -28.68 16.34 19.18
N THR A 446 -29.65 15.50 18.85
CA THR A 446 -30.58 14.92 19.82
C THR A 446 -30.11 13.52 20.17
N SER A 447 -29.89 13.20 21.45
CA SER A 447 -29.38 11.89 21.85
C SER A 447 -30.09 11.32 23.08
N LYS A 448 -30.25 10.00 23.10
CA LYS A 448 -30.82 9.23 24.21
C LYS A 448 -29.99 7.95 24.41
N CYS A 449 -29.36 7.81 25.57
CA CYS A 449 -28.72 6.56 26.00
C CYS A 449 -29.58 5.82 27.03
N ASN A 450 -29.28 4.55 27.29
CA ASN A 450 -30.00 3.76 28.30
C ASN A 450 -29.74 4.23 29.74
N ASP A 451 -28.55 4.77 30.02
CA ASP A 451 -28.12 5.18 31.36
C ASP A 451 -28.73 6.51 31.82
N ASP A 452 -29.24 7.32 30.88
CA ASP A 452 -29.90 8.59 31.16
C ASP A 452 -31.40 8.46 30.85
N PRO A 453 -32.31 8.67 31.84
CA PRO A 453 -33.74 8.59 31.59
C PRO A 453 -34.26 9.70 30.68
N VAL A 454 -33.52 10.79 30.52
CA VAL A 454 -33.91 11.98 29.77
C VAL A 454 -33.23 12.00 28.40
N GLN A 455 -33.97 12.37 27.36
CA GLN A 455 -33.42 12.68 26.05
C GLN A 455 -32.93 14.13 26.05
N HIS A 456 -31.74 14.39 25.50
CA HIS A 456 -31.13 15.73 25.49
C HIS A 456 -30.93 16.23 24.06
N VAL A 457 -30.98 17.55 23.90
CA VAL A 457 -30.68 18.26 22.66
C VAL A 457 -29.46 19.16 22.88
N TRP A 458 -28.40 18.90 22.12
CA TRP A 458 -27.22 19.74 21.99
C TRP A 458 -27.32 20.58 20.72
N GLU A 459 -26.94 21.84 20.77
CA GLU A 459 -27.05 22.76 19.63
C GLU A 459 -25.85 23.72 19.57
N SER A 460 -25.28 23.93 18.37
CA SER A 460 -24.20 24.89 18.15
C SER A 460 -24.17 25.42 16.71
N SER A 461 -23.64 26.64 16.56
CA SER A 461 -23.36 27.30 15.26
C SER A 461 -21.85 27.51 15.04
N ALA A 462 -21.01 26.71 15.71
CA ALA A 462 -19.54 26.79 15.67
C ALA A 462 -18.94 28.14 16.13
N ASP A 463 -19.64 28.92 16.96
CA ASP A 463 -19.19 30.20 17.54
C ASP A 463 -18.43 30.05 18.87
N ALA A 464 -17.74 28.91 19.03
CA ALA A 464 -17.11 28.43 20.28
C ALA A 464 -18.04 28.27 21.49
N SER A 465 -19.36 28.28 21.26
CA SER A 465 -20.34 27.95 22.29
C SER A 465 -21.32 26.87 21.81
N PHE A 466 -21.95 26.20 22.77
CA PHE A 466 -23.03 25.25 22.52
C PHE A 466 -24.00 25.25 23.70
N THR A 467 -25.24 24.85 23.44
CA THR A 467 -26.27 24.73 24.47
C THR A 467 -26.71 23.27 24.59
N VAL A 468 -27.01 22.83 25.82
CA VAL A 468 -27.59 21.50 26.08
C VAL A 468 -28.85 21.67 26.90
N VAL A 469 -29.97 21.18 26.37
CA VAL A 469 -31.28 21.24 27.01
C VAL A 469 -31.94 19.87 27.03
N ASP A 470 -32.82 19.66 27.99
CA ASP A 470 -33.64 18.45 28.04
C ASP A 470 -34.71 18.54 26.92
N ASP A 471 -34.94 17.45 26.18
CA ASP A 471 -35.86 17.45 25.04
C ASP A 471 -37.32 17.53 25.52
N PRO A 472 -38.07 18.60 25.19
CA PRO A 472 -39.44 18.79 25.66
C PRO A 472 -40.42 17.75 25.10
N ARG A 473 -40.05 17.03 24.03
CA ARG A 473 -40.89 15.99 23.42
C ARG A 473 -40.83 14.65 24.18
N GLY A 474 -39.91 14.52 25.13
CA GLY A 474 -39.63 13.26 25.81
C GLY A 474 -38.80 12.29 24.95
N ASN A 475 -38.88 10.99 25.25
CA ASN A 475 -38.12 9.97 24.53
C ASN A 475 -38.76 9.66 23.18
N THR A 476 -38.31 10.32 22.12
CA THR A 476 -38.76 10.06 20.74
C THR A 476 -37.86 9.08 20.00
N LEU A 477 -36.61 8.93 20.42
CA LEU A 477 -35.61 8.11 19.73
C LEU A 477 -35.59 6.65 20.21
N GLY A 478 -36.10 6.37 21.41
CA GLY A 478 -35.89 5.09 22.08
C GLY A 478 -34.46 4.98 22.62
N ARG A 479 -33.50 4.86 21.70
CA ARG A 479 -32.04 4.80 21.93
C ARG A 479 -31.29 5.29 20.69
N GLY A 480 -30.17 5.98 20.88
CA GLY A 480 -29.27 6.41 19.80
C GLY A 480 -29.20 7.93 19.65
N THR A 481 -28.83 8.40 18.45
CA THR A 481 -28.62 9.82 18.19
C THR A 481 -29.22 10.26 16.85
N ARG A 482 -29.73 11.49 16.80
CA ARG A 482 -30.12 12.20 15.58
C ARG A 482 -29.26 13.45 15.44
N VAL A 483 -28.45 13.51 14.39
CA VAL A 483 -27.67 14.69 14.00
C VAL A 483 -28.39 15.39 12.87
N THR A 484 -28.89 16.59 13.13
CA THR A 484 -29.59 17.45 12.16
C THR A 484 -28.68 18.59 11.73
N LEU A 485 -28.47 18.70 10.42
CA LEU A 485 -27.63 19.69 9.77
C LEU A 485 -28.54 20.74 9.12
N HIS A 486 -28.43 21.99 9.55
CA HIS A 486 -29.07 23.13 8.88
C HIS A 486 -28.13 23.65 7.80
N LEU A 487 -28.43 23.34 6.54
CA LEU A 487 -27.48 23.49 5.44
C LEU A 487 -27.24 24.95 5.06
N LYS A 488 -26.01 25.22 4.64
CA LYS A 488 -25.60 26.45 3.96
C LYS A 488 -26.22 26.52 2.57
N GLU A 489 -26.38 27.73 2.06
CA GLU A 489 -26.91 27.96 0.71
C GLU A 489 -26.09 27.26 -0.39
N ASP A 490 -24.77 27.19 -0.22
CA ASP A 490 -23.84 26.55 -1.16
C ASP A 490 -23.77 25.03 -1.01
N ALA A 491 -24.52 24.45 -0.07
CA ALA A 491 -24.59 23.02 0.21
C ALA A 491 -25.97 22.41 -0.12
N HIS A 492 -26.91 23.18 -0.65
CA HIS A 492 -28.25 22.69 -0.99
C HIS A 492 -28.28 21.56 -2.01
N ASP A 493 -27.22 21.37 -2.80
CA ASP A 493 -27.12 20.23 -3.70
C ASP A 493 -27.25 18.88 -2.97
N TYR A 494 -26.87 18.80 -1.69
CA TYR A 494 -27.03 17.60 -0.87
C TYR A 494 -28.48 17.35 -0.44
N LEU A 495 -29.44 18.21 -0.79
CA LEU A 495 -30.87 17.90 -0.65
C LEU A 495 -31.38 17.02 -1.81
N SER A 496 -30.56 16.80 -2.84
CA SER A 496 -30.87 15.85 -3.91
C SER A 496 -30.70 14.40 -3.43
N GLU A 497 -31.74 13.58 -3.64
CA GLU A 497 -31.75 12.15 -3.30
C GLU A 497 -30.58 11.41 -3.97
N ASP A 498 -30.33 11.67 -5.26
CA ASP A 498 -29.26 11.02 -6.02
C ASP A 498 -27.88 11.36 -5.45
N LYS A 499 -27.66 12.64 -5.12
CA LYS A 499 -26.38 13.10 -4.57
C LYS A 499 -26.14 12.50 -3.18
N LEU A 500 -27.18 12.38 -2.35
CA LEU A 500 -27.09 11.73 -1.05
C LEU A 500 -26.80 10.24 -1.17
N LYS A 501 -27.50 9.54 -2.07
CA LYS A 501 -27.26 8.12 -2.33
C LYS A 501 -25.85 7.87 -2.83
N GLU A 502 -25.38 8.65 -3.80
CA GLU A 502 -24.03 8.54 -4.35
C GLU A 502 -22.99 8.81 -3.26
N SER A 503 -23.16 9.89 -2.49
CA SER A 503 -22.24 10.26 -1.42
C SER A 503 -22.20 9.21 -0.31
N ALA A 504 -23.35 8.70 0.13
CA ALA A 504 -23.42 7.63 1.11
C ALA A 504 -22.73 6.38 0.56
N LYS A 505 -23.12 5.91 -0.62
CA LYS A 505 -22.55 4.71 -1.25
C LYS A 505 -21.04 4.80 -1.44
N LYS A 506 -20.50 5.95 -1.84
CA LYS A 506 -19.06 6.16 -2.06
C LYS A 506 -18.21 5.91 -0.80
N TYR A 507 -18.71 6.27 0.38
CA TYR A 507 -17.94 6.23 1.62
C TYR A 507 -18.36 5.14 2.60
N SER A 508 -19.56 4.59 2.47
CA SER A 508 -20.13 3.65 3.45
C SER A 508 -20.53 2.29 2.88
N GLN A 509 -20.12 1.98 1.65
CA GLN A 509 -20.46 0.73 0.93
C GLN A 509 -20.23 -0.55 1.74
N PHE A 510 -19.24 -0.54 2.63
CA PHE A 510 -18.76 -1.71 3.35
C PHE A 510 -18.87 -1.60 4.87
N ILE A 511 -19.62 -0.61 5.36
CA ILE A 511 -20.00 -0.55 6.77
C ILE A 511 -20.95 -1.72 7.07
N GLN A 512 -20.71 -2.42 8.17
CA GLN A 512 -21.40 -3.68 8.51
C GLN A 512 -22.90 -3.50 8.81
N PHE A 513 -23.29 -2.31 9.27
CA PHE A 513 -24.67 -1.99 9.63
C PHE A 513 -25.44 -1.46 8.41
N PRO A 514 -26.73 -1.81 8.25
CA PRO A 514 -27.56 -1.32 7.16
C PRO A 514 -27.74 0.20 7.23
N ILE A 515 -27.60 0.85 6.08
CA ILE A 515 -27.74 2.29 5.90
C ILE A 515 -28.88 2.54 4.92
N TYR A 516 -29.87 3.30 5.36
CA TYR A 516 -31.05 3.64 4.59
C TYR A 516 -31.10 5.12 4.24
N VAL A 517 -31.52 5.44 3.02
CA VAL A 517 -31.81 6.81 2.58
C VAL A 517 -33.31 6.92 2.32
N LYS A 518 -33.95 7.97 2.83
CA LYS A 518 -35.37 8.25 2.60
C LYS A 518 -35.57 8.79 1.18
N VAL A 519 -36.38 8.09 0.39
CA VAL A 519 -36.64 8.38 -1.03
C VAL A 519 -38.11 8.61 -1.30
N LYS A 520 -38.42 9.45 -2.28
CA LYS A 520 -39.79 9.69 -2.75
C LYS A 520 -40.13 8.70 -3.86
N LYS A 521 -41.22 7.95 -3.69
CA LYS A 521 -41.76 7.03 -4.70
C LYS A 521 -43.20 7.39 -5.04
N GLU A 522 -43.50 7.49 -6.33
CA GLU A 522 -44.88 7.63 -6.80
C GLU A 522 -45.49 6.24 -6.93
N VAL A 523 -46.59 6.00 -6.24
CA VAL A 523 -47.37 4.76 -6.35
C VAL A 523 -48.72 5.10 -6.96
N ASP A 524 -49.11 4.37 -7.99
CA ASP A 524 -50.45 4.44 -8.57
C ASP A 524 -51.43 3.77 -7.61
N VAL A 525 -52.40 4.54 -7.11
CA VAL A 525 -53.49 4.00 -6.27
C VAL A 525 -54.66 3.72 -7.21
N GLU A 526 -55.07 2.45 -7.32
CA GLU A 526 -56.36 2.11 -7.93
C GLU A 526 -57.46 2.73 -7.07
N ALA A 527 -58.45 3.37 -7.71
CA ALA A 527 -59.57 3.94 -7.01
C ALA A 527 -60.37 2.81 -6.35
N GLU A 528 -60.12 2.57 -5.06
CA GLU A 528 -61.05 1.80 -4.23
C GLU A 528 -62.38 2.54 -4.26
N GLU A 529 -63.45 1.81 -4.57
CA GLU A 529 -64.82 2.29 -4.48
C GLU A 529 -65.06 2.73 -3.03
N ASP A 530 -65.36 4.02 -2.84
CA ASP A 530 -65.85 4.55 -1.58
C ASP A 530 -67.15 3.81 -1.21
N ASP A 531 -67.06 2.78 -0.37
CA ASP A 531 -68.18 2.28 0.43
C ASP A 531 -68.43 3.32 1.55
N ASP A 532 -68.99 4.47 1.17
CA ASP A 532 -69.57 5.46 2.08
C ASP A 532 -70.96 4.96 2.52
N ASP A 533 -70.98 4.19 3.61
CA ASP A 533 -72.17 3.96 4.43
C ASP A 533 -71.91 4.59 5.81
N ASP A 534 -72.21 5.89 5.95
CA ASP A 534 -72.71 6.45 7.21
C ASP A 534 -73.42 7.79 6.94
N LYS A 535 -74.75 7.71 6.94
CA LYS A 535 -75.67 8.85 7.08
C LYS A 535 -75.80 9.22 8.55
N GLU A 536 -75.77 10.51 8.86
CA GLU A 536 -76.80 11.12 9.72
C GLU A 536 -76.90 12.62 9.43
N ASP A 537 -78.14 13.09 9.55
CA ASP A 537 -78.76 14.25 8.92
C ASP A 537 -78.45 15.61 9.60
N GLU A 538 -78.61 16.70 8.86
CA GLU A 538 -79.51 17.82 9.24
C GLU A 538 -79.68 18.84 8.08
N ASP A 539 -80.91 18.84 7.53
CA ASP A 539 -81.74 19.88 6.90
C ASP A 539 -81.18 21.32 6.67
N GLU A 540 -81.39 21.93 5.48
CA GLU A 540 -82.64 22.60 5.05
C GLU A 540 -82.44 23.48 3.77
N GLU A 541 -83.35 23.32 2.79
CA GLU A 541 -83.88 24.28 1.77
C GLU A 541 -82.94 25.10 0.85
N GLN A 542 -83.15 25.33 -0.47
CA GLN A 542 -84.37 25.55 -1.26
C GLN A 542 -84.04 25.50 -2.78
N LYS A 543 -85.08 25.31 -3.60
CA LYS A 543 -85.12 25.05 -5.05
C LYS A 543 -84.85 26.28 -5.96
N ASP A 544 -84.44 26.07 -7.22
CA ASP A 544 -85.34 26.16 -8.40
C ASP A 544 -84.59 26.07 -9.76
N ASP A 545 -85.24 25.30 -10.65
CA ASP A 545 -85.16 25.05 -12.10
C ASP A 545 -84.32 25.95 -13.04
N VAL A 546 -83.71 25.36 -14.10
CA VAL A 546 -84.30 25.23 -15.46
C VAL A 546 -83.32 24.52 -16.44
N GLU A 547 -83.91 23.58 -17.20
CA GLU A 547 -83.47 22.82 -18.39
C GLU A 547 -82.62 23.60 -19.42
N THR A 548 -81.71 23.02 -20.21
CA THR A 548 -82.04 22.16 -21.37
C THR A 548 -80.79 21.49 -21.96
N LYS A 549 -81.03 20.27 -22.47
CA LYS A 549 -80.15 19.37 -23.20
C LYS A 549 -79.61 19.96 -24.52
N ASP A 550 -78.38 19.60 -24.87
CA ASP A 550 -78.05 19.06 -26.19
C ASP A 550 -77.04 17.92 -26.04
N GLU A 551 -77.38 16.77 -26.60
CA GLU A 551 -76.63 15.51 -26.61
C GLU A 551 -75.73 15.48 -27.85
N GLU A 552 -74.40 15.47 -27.69
CA GLU A 552 -73.46 14.95 -28.70
C GLU A 552 -72.41 14.04 -28.05
N GLU A 553 -72.46 12.79 -28.51
CA GLU A 553 -71.46 11.71 -28.63
C GLU A 553 -70.40 11.42 -27.55
N LYS A 554 -70.25 10.10 -27.31
CA LYS A 554 -69.32 9.40 -26.42
C LYS A 554 -67.86 9.83 -26.60
N ASP A 555 -67.23 10.21 -25.50
CA ASP A 555 -65.81 9.94 -25.25
C ASP A 555 -65.69 9.10 -23.96
N GLU A 556 -65.07 7.93 -24.07
CA GLU A 556 -64.58 7.16 -22.93
C GLU A 556 -63.45 7.96 -22.28
N GLU A 557 -63.75 8.73 -21.22
CA GLU A 557 -62.71 9.27 -20.35
C GLU A 557 -62.14 8.14 -19.49
N ASP A 558 -61.00 7.61 -19.94
CA ASP A 558 -60.02 6.88 -19.14
C ASP A 558 -59.78 7.62 -17.80
N LYS A 559 -60.31 7.06 -16.70
CA LYS A 559 -59.95 7.48 -15.34
C LYS A 559 -58.45 7.24 -15.13
N LYS A 560 -57.63 8.28 -15.33
CA LYS A 560 -56.20 8.24 -14.99
C LYS A 560 -56.02 7.93 -13.50
N PRO A 561 -55.15 6.98 -13.12
CA PRO A 561 -54.86 6.68 -11.73
C PRO A 561 -54.30 7.91 -11.01
N LYS A 562 -54.78 8.18 -9.78
CA LYS A 562 -54.22 9.22 -8.91
C LYS A 562 -52.92 8.70 -8.32
N LYS A 563 -51.80 9.33 -8.66
CA LYS A 563 -50.48 9.07 -8.09
C LYS A 563 -50.40 9.62 -6.67
N LYS A 564 -50.09 8.77 -5.69
CA LYS A 564 -49.78 9.19 -4.31
C LYS A 564 -48.28 9.09 -4.07
N THR A 565 -47.67 10.17 -3.59
CA THR A 565 -46.27 10.17 -3.17
C THR A 565 -46.15 9.50 -1.81
N VAL A 566 -45.37 8.42 -1.74
CA VAL A 566 -45.03 7.70 -0.50
C VAL A 566 -43.53 7.80 -0.28
N PHE A 567 -43.12 7.96 0.98
CA PHE A 567 -41.71 7.93 1.35
C PHE A 567 -41.31 6.52 1.77
N GLU A 568 -40.25 5.98 1.17
CA GLU A 568 -39.72 4.65 1.45
C GLU A 568 -38.26 4.77 1.92
N TRP A 569 -37.80 3.80 2.72
CA TRP A 569 -36.41 3.70 3.15
C TRP A 569 -35.67 2.74 2.23
N GLU A 570 -34.72 3.26 1.43
CA GLU A 570 -33.94 2.46 0.49
C GLU A 570 -32.56 2.16 1.06
N GLN A 571 -32.18 0.88 1.14
CA GLN A 571 -30.86 0.48 1.63
C GLN A 571 -29.79 0.76 0.57
N VAL A 572 -28.76 1.54 0.92
CA VAL A 572 -27.69 1.92 -0.02
C VAL A 572 -26.47 0.99 0.01
N ASN A 573 -26.15 0.41 1.15
CA ASN A 573 -24.98 -0.48 1.35
C ASN A 573 -25.39 -1.96 1.32
N THR A 574 -25.79 -2.44 0.14
CA THR A 574 -26.19 -3.86 -0.03
C THR A 574 -25.01 -4.83 -0.15
N GLN A 575 -23.80 -4.31 -0.36
CA GLN A 575 -22.62 -5.13 -0.60
C GLN A 575 -21.95 -5.58 0.70
N LYS A 576 -21.64 -6.87 0.78
CA LYS A 576 -20.92 -7.44 1.92
C LYS A 576 -19.42 -7.33 1.70
N ALA A 577 -18.69 -6.98 2.75
CA ALA A 577 -17.23 -6.98 2.77
C ALA A 577 -16.70 -8.43 2.77
N ILE A 578 -16.63 -9.06 1.59
CA ILE A 578 -16.24 -10.48 1.45
C ILE A 578 -14.79 -10.75 1.87
N TRP A 579 -13.92 -9.73 1.90
CA TRP A 579 -12.53 -9.86 2.37
C TRP A 579 -12.40 -10.06 3.89
N LEU A 580 -13.47 -9.83 4.66
CA LEU A 580 -13.47 -10.10 6.10
C LEU A 580 -13.74 -11.59 6.41
N ARG A 581 -14.35 -12.32 5.46
CA ARG A 581 -14.66 -13.75 5.57
C ARG A 581 -13.43 -14.60 5.25
N ALA A 582 -13.41 -15.83 5.77
CA ALA A 582 -12.39 -16.81 5.39
C ALA A 582 -12.55 -17.14 3.90
N LYS A 583 -11.42 -17.39 3.21
CA LYS A 583 -11.41 -17.63 1.76
C LYS A 583 -12.24 -18.86 1.39
N GLU A 584 -12.28 -19.85 2.27
CA GLU A 584 -12.98 -21.12 2.13
C GLU A 584 -14.51 -20.96 2.19
N ASP A 585 -14.98 -19.89 2.84
CA ASP A 585 -16.41 -19.62 3.02
C ASP A 585 -17.00 -18.78 1.88
N VAL A 586 -16.18 -18.30 0.93
CA VAL A 586 -16.62 -17.41 -0.17
C VAL A 586 -16.64 -18.18 -1.48
N THR A 587 -17.80 -18.26 -2.14
CA THR A 587 -17.95 -18.99 -3.40
C THR A 587 -17.47 -18.17 -4.61
N GLU A 588 -17.24 -18.82 -5.74
CA GLU A 588 -16.81 -18.16 -6.98
C GLU A 588 -17.86 -17.16 -7.49
N GLU A 589 -19.15 -17.50 -7.35
CA GLU A 589 -20.26 -16.60 -7.68
C GLU A 589 -20.22 -15.33 -6.83
N GLU A 590 -19.93 -15.44 -5.53
CA GLU A 590 -19.79 -14.28 -4.64
C GLU A 590 -18.61 -13.39 -5.04
N TYR A 591 -17.49 -13.95 -5.50
CA TYR A 591 -16.38 -13.16 -6.05
C TYR A 591 -16.76 -12.45 -7.35
N ASN A 592 -17.49 -13.12 -8.23
CA ASN A 592 -17.91 -12.57 -9.52
C ASN A 592 -18.93 -11.45 -9.35
N GLU A 593 -19.93 -11.63 -8.51
CA GLU A 593 -20.90 -10.59 -8.15
C GLU A 593 -20.21 -9.40 -7.49
N PHE A 594 -19.29 -9.67 -6.55
CA PHE A 594 -18.51 -8.62 -5.91
C PHE A 594 -17.69 -7.83 -6.95
N TYR A 595 -16.97 -8.49 -7.85
CA TYR A 595 -16.22 -7.84 -8.94
C TYR A 595 -17.11 -6.91 -9.78
N LYS A 596 -18.19 -7.43 -10.36
CA LYS A 596 -19.12 -6.65 -11.22
C LYS A 596 -19.66 -5.43 -10.48
N SER A 597 -19.96 -5.62 -9.20
CA SER A 597 -20.54 -4.57 -8.37
C SER A 597 -19.59 -3.40 -8.08
N ILE A 598 -18.28 -3.68 -7.91
CA ILE A 598 -17.24 -2.66 -7.66
C ILE A 598 -16.66 -2.06 -8.94
N SER A 599 -16.47 -2.86 -9.99
CA SER A 599 -15.83 -2.45 -11.23
C SER A 599 -16.81 -1.83 -12.23
N LYS A 600 -18.12 -2.05 -12.02
CA LYS A 600 -19.19 -1.76 -13.00
C LYS A 600 -19.01 -2.51 -14.33
N ASP A 601 -18.20 -3.55 -14.33
CA ASP A 601 -18.07 -4.48 -15.45
C ASP A 601 -19.27 -5.42 -15.48
N TYR A 602 -19.64 -5.86 -16.67
CA TYR A 602 -20.69 -6.84 -16.91
C TYR A 602 -20.12 -8.26 -17.04
N LEU A 603 -18.83 -8.37 -17.37
CA LEU A 603 -18.13 -9.65 -17.48
C LEU A 603 -17.61 -10.13 -16.12
N ASP A 604 -17.46 -11.45 -15.98
CA ASP A 604 -16.72 -12.03 -14.87
C ASP A 604 -15.22 -11.72 -14.98
N PRO A 605 -14.50 -11.60 -13.84
CA PRO A 605 -13.06 -11.43 -13.86
C PRO A 605 -12.39 -12.64 -14.52
N LEU A 606 -11.25 -12.43 -15.18
CA LEU A 606 -10.44 -13.53 -15.72
C LEU A 606 -9.84 -14.38 -14.60
N ALA A 607 -9.40 -13.72 -13.53
CA ALA A 607 -8.85 -14.35 -12.34
C ALA A 607 -8.99 -13.41 -11.15
N TYR A 608 -8.94 -13.95 -9.95
CA TYR A 608 -8.86 -13.17 -8.72
C TYR A 608 -7.91 -13.83 -7.72
N THR A 609 -7.43 -13.05 -6.76
CA THR A 609 -6.68 -13.55 -5.61
C THR A 609 -7.15 -12.86 -4.34
N HIS A 610 -7.51 -13.66 -3.35
CA HIS A 610 -7.87 -13.21 -2.00
C HIS A 610 -6.73 -13.58 -1.06
N PHE A 611 -6.10 -12.58 -0.45
CA PHE A 611 -4.97 -12.81 0.44
C PHE A 611 -4.96 -11.82 1.61
N ASN A 612 -4.31 -12.25 2.69
CA ASN A 612 -4.00 -11.42 3.83
C ASN A 612 -2.51 -11.11 3.81
N ALA A 613 -2.17 -9.84 4.03
CA ALA A 613 -0.81 -9.38 4.19
C ALA A 613 -0.61 -8.99 5.66
N GLU A 614 0.32 -9.69 6.29
CA GLU A 614 0.69 -9.50 7.69
C GLU A 614 2.15 -9.05 7.76
N GLY A 615 2.41 -7.97 8.50
CA GLY A 615 3.69 -7.26 8.53
C GLY A 615 3.59 -6.02 9.43
N GLU A 616 4.27 -4.93 9.06
CA GLU A 616 4.11 -3.62 9.74
C GLU A 616 2.72 -3.01 9.49
N ILE A 617 2.09 -3.36 8.36
CA ILE A 617 0.70 -3.02 8.03
C ILE A 617 -0.03 -4.35 7.85
N GLU A 618 -1.07 -4.57 8.66
CA GLU A 618 -1.98 -5.69 8.52
C GLU A 618 -3.15 -5.26 7.64
N PHE A 619 -3.37 -5.98 6.54
CA PHE A 619 -4.53 -5.75 5.69
C PHE A 619 -4.98 -7.03 4.98
N LYS A 620 -6.28 -7.10 4.71
CA LYS A 620 -6.90 -8.12 3.86
C LYS A 620 -7.22 -7.50 2.50
N SER A 621 -6.96 -8.21 1.42
CA SER A 621 -7.14 -7.69 0.06
C SER A 621 -7.65 -8.75 -0.90
N ILE A 622 -8.46 -8.29 -1.85
CA ILE A 622 -8.87 -9.07 -3.02
C ILE A 622 -8.42 -8.30 -4.25
N LEU A 623 -7.67 -8.96 -5.13
CA LEU A 623 -7.26 -8.41 -6.42
C LEU A 623 -7.99 -9.15 -7.53
N PHE A 624 -8.48 -8.39 -8.51
CA PHE A 624 -9.15 -8.93 -9.69
C PHE A 624 -8.35 -8.61 -10.95
N LEU A 625 -8.29 -9.57 -11.87
CA LEU A 625 -7.77 -9.39 -13.22
C LEU A 625 -8.96 -9.32 -14.19
N PRO A 626 -9.24 -8.15 -14.81
CA PRO A 626 -10.31 -8.03 -15.79
C PRO A 626 -10.10 -8.92 -17.02
N LYS A 627 -11.19 -9.41 -17.61
CA LYS A 627 -11.16 -10.25 -18.82
C LYS A 627 -10.82 -9.48 -20.10
N LYS A 628 -11.11 -8.18 -20.11
CA LYS A 628 -10.72 -7.26 -21.18
C LYS A 628 -9.95 -6.09 -20.57
N ALA A 629 -8.92 -5.64 -21.27
CA ALA A 629 -8.25 -4.40 -20.92
C ALA A 629 -9.23 -3.22 -21.06
N PRO A 630 -9.28 -2.30 -20.08
CA PRO A 630 -10.07 -1.07 -20.20
C PRO A 630 -9.65 -0.27 -21.44
N PHE A 631 -10.61 0.36 -22.11
CA PHE A 631 -10.37 1.15 -23.33
C PHE A 631 -9.38 2.31 -23.09
N ASP A 632 -9.41 2.90 -21.90
CA ASP A 632 -8.58 4.04 -21.47
C ASP A 632 -7.23 3.63 -20.86
N MET A 633 -6.88 2.33 -20.88
CA MET A 633 -5.67 1.81 -20.24
C MET A 633 -4.40 2.49 -20.78
N MET A 634 -4.37 2.82 -22.08
CA MET A 634 -3.21 3.45 -22.72
C MET A 634 -3.24 4.99 -22.65
N ASP A 635 -4.42 5.59 -22.50
CA ASP A 635 -4.59 7.04 -22.35
C ASP A 635 -3.99 7.53 -21.04
N ASN A 636 -4.10 6.70 -20.00
CA ASN A 636 -3.57 6.98 -18.66
C ASN A 636 -2.16 6.40 -18.42
N TYR A 637 -1.52 5.77 -19.41
CA TYR A 637 -0.21 5.12 -19.27
C TYR A 637 0.91 6.11 -18.93
N TRP A 638 0.83 7.34 -19.44
CA TRP A 638 1.83 8.39 -19.22
C TRP A 638 1.56 9.28 -18.00
N THR A 639 0.30 9.38 -17.56
CA THR A 639 -0.15 10.17 -16.41
C THR A 639 -0.11 9.38 -15.10
N LYS A 640 -0.34 8.06 -15.14
CA LYS A 640 -0.16 7.17 -13.99
C LYS A 640 1.34 6.85 -13.86
N LYS A 641 2.05 7.55 -12.98
CA LYS A 641 3.46 7.27 -12.69
C LYS A 641 3.63 5.84 -12.19
N SER A 642 4.07 4.93 -13.04
CA SER A 642 4.66 3.67 -12.60
C SER A 642 6.00 3.98 -11.93
N GLU A 643 6.18 3.57 -10.67
CA GLU A 643 7.39 3.88 -9.89
C GLU A 643 8.60 2.98 -10.17
N VAL A 644 8.48 2.03 -11.10
CA VAL A 644 9.61 1.20 -11.51
C VAL A 644 10.49 1.99 -12.48
N LYS A 645 11.51 2.66 -11.95
CA LYS A 645 12.58 3.27 -12.73
C LYS A 645 13.78 2.33 -12.78
N LEU A 646 13.99 1.67 -13.91
CA LEU A 646 15.26 1.04 -14.23
C LEU A 646 16.28 2.13 -14.58
N PHE A 647 17.21 2.41 -13.67
CA PHE A 647 18.29 3.37 -13.89
C PHE A 647 19.62 2.62 -14.07
N VAL A 648 20.13 2.57 -15.30
CA VAL A 648 21.50 2.14 -15.59
C VAL A 648 22.32 3.40 -15.90
N ARG A 649 23.25 3.72 -15.00
CA ARG A 649 24.17 4.85 -15.13
C ARG A 649 25.48 4.35 -15.73
N ARG A 650 25.93 4.88 -16.87
CA ARG A 650 27.36 5.08 -17.20
C ARG A 650 27.59 5.96 -18.43
N VAL A 651 28.79 6.53 -18.41
CA VAL A 651 29.34 7.73 -19.07
C VAL A 651 29.70 7.50 -20.54
N LEU A 652 29.52 8.52 -21.39
CA LEU A 652 30.14 8.59 -22.72
C LEU A 652 30.58 10.03 -23.07
N GLU A 653 31.80 10.13 -23.62
CA GLU A 653 32.32 11.26 -24.40
C GLU A 653 32.03 11.05 -25.90
N ALA A 654 31.83 12.17 -26.60
CA ALA A 654 31.26 12.29 -27.95
C ALA A 654 32.28 12.19 -29.11
N GLY A 655 31.78 11.80 -30.30
CA GLY A 655 32.39 12.11 -31.60
C GLY A 655 32.25 11.03 -32.68
N VAL A 656 31.68 11.37 -33.84
CA VAL A 656 31.24 10.49 -34.96
C VAL A 656 32.38 9.99 -35.87
N LYS A 657 32.04 8.97 -36.68
CA LYS A 657 32.81 8.06 -37.55
C LYS A 657 33.26 6.83 -36.80
N VAL A 658 33.18 5.68 -37.49
CA VAL A 658 33.43 4.34 -36.97
C VAL A 658 34.53 4.38 -35.92
N GLU A 659 34.24 3.95 -34.69
CA GLU A 659 35.16 4.06 -33.56
C GLU A 659 36.46 3.31 -33.83
N LYS A 660 36.33 2.13 -34.45
CA LYS A 660 37.44 1.28 -34.82
C LYS A 660 37.08 0.38 -35.99
N VAL A 661 38.08 0.07 -36.80
CA VAL A 661 38.01 -0.93 -37.87
C VAL A 661 38.87 -2.11 -37.43
N GLU A 662 38.30 -3.31 -37.36
CA GLU A 662 39.02 -4.49 -36.89
C GLU A 662 38.80 -5.72 -37.77
N VAL A 663 39.83 -6.56 -37.85
CA VAL A 663 39.71 -7.84 -38.55
C VAL A 663 38.95 -8.81 -37.66
N SER A 664 37.88 -9.39 -38.20
CA SER A 664 37.03 -10.30 -37.45
C SER A 664 37.18 -11.73 -37.92
N LYS A 665 37.19 -12.64 -36.96
CA LYS A 665 37.15 -14.09 -37.21
C LYS A 665 35.73 -14.64 -37.30
N ARG A 666 34.71 -13.81 -37.00
CA ARG A 666 33.30 -14.21 -37.00
C ARG A 666 32.69 -14.18 -38.40
N LEU A 667 33.28 -13.41 -39.30
CA LEU A 667 32.83 -13.27 -40.68
C LEU A 667 33.33 -14.46 -41.53
N THR A 668 32.41 -15.09 -42.23
CA THR A 668 32.69 -16.20 -43.16
C THR A 668 32.53 -15.74 -44.61
N GLU A 669 31.31 -15.41 -45.02
CA GLU A 669 30.95 -15.06 -46.39
C GLU A 669 30.89 -13.54 -46.62
N SER A 670 30.44 -12.76 -45.64
CA SER A 670 30.33 -11.30 -45.79
C SER A 670 31.71 -10.61 -45.75
N PRO A 671 31.96 -9.59 -46.60
CA PRO A 671 33.21 -8.83 -46.61
C PRO A 671 33.39 -7.95 -45.37
N VAL A 672 32.29 -7.38 -44.86
CA VAL A 672 32.27 -6.43 -43.75
C VAL A 672 30.96 -6.53 -42.97
N VAL A 673 30.94 -6.13 -41.69
CA VAL A 673 29.72 -5.92 -40.89
C VAL A 673 29.90 -4.75 -39.94
N VAL A 674 28.81 -4.06 -39.57
CA VAL A 674 28.84 -3.01 -38.55
C VAL A 674 28.24 -3.53 -37.26
N VAL A 675 29.03 -3.52 -36.19
CA VAL A 675 28.57 -3.92 -34.84
C VAL A 675 28.50 -2.70 -33.92
N THR A 676 27.54 -2.73 -32.99
CA THR A 676 27.43 -1.74 -31.91
C THR A 676 28.31 -2.11 -30.73
N SER A 677 28.80 -1.10 -30.02
CA SER A 677 29.46 -1.32 -28.73
C SER A 677 28.51 -1.97 -27.71
N GLN A 678 29.08 -2.70 -26.74
CA GLN A 678 28.33 -3.41 -25.69
C GLN A 678 27.44 -2.51 -24.84
N PHE A 679 27.71 -1.21 -24.80
CA PHE A 679 27.06 -0.25 -23.89
C PHE A 679 26.15 0.77 -24.60
N GLY A 680 25.93 0.62 -25.91
CA GLY A 680 25.07 1.51 -26.70
C GLY A 680 23.81 0.84 -27.22
N TYR A 681 22.88 1.64 -27.77
CA TYR A 681 21.70 1.09 -28.43
C TYR A 681 22.06 0.21 -29.62
N SER A 682 21.37 -0.93 -29.74
CA SER A 682 21.33 -1.70 -30.98
C SER A 682 20.62 -0.90 -32.08
N ALA A 683 20.81 -1.29 -33.33
CA ALA A 683 20.17 -0.62 -34.46
C ALA A 683 18.63 -0.60 -34.35
N GLN A 684 18.02 -1.67 -33.84
CA GLN A 684 16.57 -1.76 -33.63
C GLN A 684 16.09 -0.91 -32.44
N GLN A 685 16.87 -0.84 -31.36
CA GLN A 685 16.60 0.05 -30.23
C GLN A 685 16.68 1.52 -30.65
N GLU A 686 17.68 1.89 -31.46
CA GLU A 686 17.82 3.23 -32.01
C GLU A 686 16.57 3.62 -32.83
N LYS A 687 16.05 2.71 -33.66
CA LYS A 687 14.83 2.91 -34.46
C LYS A 687 13.57 3.10 -33.61
N VAL A 688 13.37 2.29 -32.58
CA VAL A 688 12.23 2.42 -31.66
C VAL A 688 12.30 3.73 -30.87
N MET A 689 13.48 4.12 -30.41
CA MET A 689 13.64 5.33 -29.61
C MET A 689 13.52 6.60 -30.47
N LYS A 690 13.96 6.58 -31.73
CA LYS A 690 13.78 7.67 -32.70
C LYS A 690 12.32 7.91 -33.10
N SER A 691 11.49 6.86 -33.07
CA SER A 691 10.06 6.95 -33.46
C SER A 691 9.14 7.44 -32.33
N GLN A 692 9.66 7.60 -31.11
CA GLN A 692 8.91 8.20 -30.01
C GLN A 692 8.96 9.73 -30.05
N ALA A 693 7.78 10.38 -30.07
CA ALA A 693 7.66 11.83 -30.29
C ALA A 693 8.19 12.72 -29.15
N PHE A 694 8.27 12.21 -27.92
CA PHE A 694 8.55 13.02 -26.71
C PHE A 694 9.93 12.81 -26.08
N GLN A 695 10.89 12.20 -26.79
CA GLN A 695 12.24 11.99 -26.27
C GLN A 695 13.18 13.18 -26.54
N ASN A 696 14.10 13.43 -25.61
CA ASN A 696 15.14 14.45 -25.79
C ASN A 696 16.17 13.97 -26.84
N LYS A 697 16.25 14.67 -27.97
CA LYS A 697 17.18 14.39 -29.07
C LYS A 697 18.66 14.36 -28.62
N GLU A 698 19.01 15.14 -27.61
CA GLU A 698 20.36 15.21 -27.06
C GLU A 698 20.72 13.96 -26.25
N GLN A 699 19.78 13.46 -25.45
CA GLN A 699 19.92 12.20 -24.70
C GLN A 699 19.99 10.99 -25.63
N LEU A 700 19.22 11.02 -26.72
CA LEU A 700 19.26 10.00 -27.76
C LEU A 700 20.64 9.92 -28.43
N SER A 701 21.26 11.08 -28.70
CA SER A 701 22.61 11.14 -29.27
C SER A 701 23.71 10.66 -28.31
N MET A 702 23.48 10.74 -26.99
CA MET A 702 24.42 10.27 -25.97
C MET A 702 24.39 8.74 -25.78
N MET A 703 23.28 8.07 -26.14
CA MET A 703 23.12 6.61 -26.05
C MET A 703 23.26 5.89 -27.40
N ALA A 704 23.48 6.65 -28.48
CA ALA A 704 23.85 6.10 -29.77
C ALA A 704 25.13 5.28 -29.63
N GLY A 705 25.02 3.96 -29.85
CA GLY A 705 26.16 3.06 -29.70
C GLY A 705 27.26 3.39 -30.68
N ARG A 706 28.50 3.37 -30.20
CA ARG A 706 29.67 3.51 -31.07
C ARG A 706 29.68 2.34 -32.06
N LYS A 707 29.94 2.65 -33.33
CA LYS A 707 29.91 1.69 -34.43
C LYS A 707 31.33 1.18 -34.68
N THR A 708 31.51 -0.13 -34.69
CA THR A 708 32.76 -0.80 -35.07
C THR A 708 32.55 -1.48 -36.42
N LEU A 709 33.45 -1.25 -37.38
CA LEU A 709 33.44 -1.94 -38.66
C LEU A 709 34.34 -3.16 -38.56
N GLU A 710 33.75 -4.33 -38.70
CA GLU A 710 34.50 -5.58 -38.73
C GLU A 710 34.74 -6.00 -40.18
N ILE A 711 35.96 -6.43 -40.48
CA ILE A 711 36.41 -6.80 -41.84
C ILE A 711 36.79 -8.28 -41.88
N ASN A 712 36.37 -8.97 -42.94
CA ASN A 712 36.81 -10.31 -43.26
C ASN A 712 38.09 -10.30 -44.11
N ALA A 713 39.24 -10.56 -43.49
CA ALA A 713 40.52 -10.54 -44.18
C ALA A 713 40.68 -11.61 -45.28
N ASN A 714 39.82 -12.64 -45.30
CA ASN A 714 39.87 -13.71 -46.30
C ASN A 714 38.97 -13.43 -47.52
N HIS A 715 38.15 -12.38 -47.47
CA HIS A 715 37.20 -12.10 -48.54
C HIS A 715 37.89 -11.51 -49.78
N PRO A 716 37.62 -11.99 -51.02
CA PRO A 716 38.31 -11.54 -52.23
C PRO A 716 38.28 -10.01 -52.45
N VAL A 717 37.16 -9.37 -52.15
CA VAL A 717 37.00 -7.91 -52.28
C VAL A 717 37.91 -7.14 -51.30
N ILE A 718 38.13 -7.66 -50.09
CA ILE A 718 39.02 -7.04 -49.10
C ILE A 718 40.49 -7.21 -49.49
N ILE A 719 40.84 -8.36 -50.08
CA ILE A 719 42.18 -8.63 -50.60
C ILE A 719 42.50 -7.69 -51.78
N ASP A 720 41.55 -7.51 -52.70
CA ASP A 720 41.69 -6.57 -53.83
C ASP A 720 41.81 -5.11 -53.37
N LEU A 721 41.00 -4.70 -52.40
CA LEU A 721 41.11 -3.39 -51.75
C LEU A 721 42.49 -3.17 -51.14
N LEU A 722 43.02 -4.16 -50.42
CA LEU A 722 44.36 -4.09 -49.85
C LEU A 722 45.45 -3.93 -50.93
N ALA A 723 45.31 -4.63 -52.07
CA ALA A 723 46.25 -4.51 -53.18
C ALA A 723 46.23 -3.11 -53.80
N LYS A 724 45.04 -2.53 -54.00
CA LYS A 724 44.87 -1.16 -54.53
C LYS A 724 45.41 -0.10 -53.59
N VAL A 725 45.12 -0.19 -52.29
CA VAL A 725 45.64 0.75 -51.28
C VAL A 725 47.17 0.66 -51.15
N LYS A 726 47.76 -0.54 -51.26
CA LYS A 726 49.22 -0.70 -51.28
C LYS A 726 49.87 -0.12 -52.54
N ALA A 727 49.16 -0.08 -53.66
CA ALA A 727 49.66 0.52 -54.90
C ALA A 727 49.57 2.06 -54.87
N SER A 728 48.52 2.62 -54.28
CA SER A 728 48.35 4.05 -54.05
C SER A 728 47.44 4.29 -52.83
N GLU A 729 47.95 4.95 -51.80
CA GLU A 729 47.17 5.26 -50.59
C GLU A 729 46.00 6.22 -50.86
N SER A 730 46.04 6.96 -51.96
CA SER A 730 45.01 7.93 -52.39
C SER A 730 44.21 7.47 -53.61
N ASP A 731 44.11 6.16 -53.86
CA ASP A 731 43.30 5.62 -54.96
C ASP A 731 41.79 5.95 -54.74
N GLU A 732 41.26 6.79 -55.63
CA GLU A 732 39.87 7.27 -55.58
C GLU A 732 38.85 6.13 -55.77
N ALA A 733 39.19 5.11 -56.57
CA ALA A 733 38.31 3.97 -56.79
C ALA A 733 38.30 3.04 -55.56
N ALA A 734 39.44 2.86 -54.89
CA ALA A 734 39.52 2.11 -53.63
C ALA A 734 38.73 2.81 -52.51
N SER A 735 38.82 4.15 -52.40
CA SER A 735 38.04 4.92 -51.43
C SER A 735 36.53 4.81 -51.66
N LYS A 736 36.07 4.94 -52.91
CA LYS A 736 34.65 4.81 -53.26
C LYS A 736 34.13 3.40 -52.99
N THR A 737 34.95 2.38 -53.28
CA THR A 737 34.59 0.98 -53.01
C THR A 737 34.46 0.72 -51.50
N ALA A 738 35.36 1.28 -50.67
CA ALA A 738 35.28 1.18 -49.22
C ALA A 738 34.03 1.89 -48.65
N GLU A 739 33.65 3.04 -49.22
CA GLU A 739 32.46 3.78 -48.83
C GLU A 739 31.17 2.99 -49.13
N VAL A 740 31.06 2.40 -50.33
CA VAL A 740 29.91 1.55 -50.71
C VAL A 740 29.83 0.31 -49.80
N LEU A 741 30.95 -0.36 -49.51
CA LEU A 741 30.96 -1.50 -48.59
C LEU A 741 30.49 -1.11 -47.19
N PHE A 742 30.91 0.06 -46.69
CA PHE A 742 30.48 0.55 -45.39
C PHE A 742 28.99 0.89 -45.35
N GLN A 743 28.46 1.54 -46.39
CA GLN A 743 27.03 1.87 -46.49
C GLN A 743 26.15 0.61 -46.60
N THR A 744 26.58 -0.39 -47.36
CA THR A 744 25.90 -1.69 -47.44
C THR A 744 25.91 -2.42 -46.10
N ALA A 745 27.03 -2.40 -45.38
CA ALA A 745 27.13 -3.00 -44.05
C ALA A 745 26.23 -2.32 -43.02
N LEU A 746 26.00 -1.00 -43.13
CA LEU A 746 25.04 -0.27 -42.29
C LEU A 746 23.61 -0.75 -42.53
N ILE A 747 23.22 -0.97 -43.79
CA ILE A 747 21.89 -1.51 -44.13
C ILE A 747 21.73 -2.92 -43.58
N GLU A 748 22.68 -3.80 -43.84
CA GLU A 748 22.66 -5.21 -43.38
C GLU A 748 22.54 -5.30 -41.85
N SER A 749 23.17 -4.36 -41.15
CA SER A 749 23.15 -4.28 -39.69
C SER A 749 21.94 -3.52 -39.12
N GLY A 750 21.01 -3.07 -39.97
CA GLY A 750 19.75 -2.44 -39.58
C GLY A 750 19.83 -0.95 -39.21
N PHE A 751 20.92 -0.26 -39.55
CA PHE A 751 21.07 1.18 -39.28
C PHE A 751 20.49 2.05 -40.40
N GLU A 752 20.05 3.24 -40.03
CA GLU A 752 19.70 4.28 -40.99
C GLU A 752 20.94 4.82 -41.71
N ILE A 753 20.82 5.02 -43.01
CA ILE A 753 21.85 5.66 -43.84
C ILE A 753 21.61 7.17 -43.81
N ALA A 754 22.67 7.94 -43.52
CA ALA A 754 22.58 9.39 -43.44
C ALA A 754 22.25 10.06 -44.79
N ASP A 755 22.73 9.48 -45.90
CA ASP A 755 22.48 9.93 -47.27
C ASP A 755 22.20 8.72 -48.19
N PRO A 756 20.94 8.27 -48.29
CA PRO A 756 20.56 7.19 -49.20
C PRO A 756 20.80 7.53 -50.67
N SER A 757 20.70 8.80 -51.06
CA SER A 757 20.84 9.26 -52.44
C SER A 757 22.28 9.10 -52.94
N SER A 758 23.27 9.30 -52.08
CA SER A 758 24.68 9.03 -52.40
C SER A 758 24.92 7.55 -52.70
N LEU A 759 24.42 6.63 -51.87
CA LEU A 759 24.55 5.19 -52.11
C LEU A 759 23.90 4.78 -53.44
N VAL A 760 22.67 5.22 -53.67
CA VAL A 760 21.91 4.94 -54.90
C VAL A 760 22.66 5.45 -56.14
N SER A 761 23.21 6.66 -56.07
CA SER A 761 24.03 7.24 -57.16
C SER A 761 25.28 6.41 -57.44
N HIS A 762 25.95 5.89 -56.40
CA HIS A 762 27.10 5.01 -56.57
C HIS A 762 26.73 3.67 -57.20
N VAL A 763 25.60 3.08 -56.81
CA VAL A 763 25.06 1.85 -57.43
C VAL A 763 24.77 2.08 -58.91
N TYR A 764 24.11 3.18 -59.28
CA TYR A 764 23.85 3.51 -60.67
C TYR A 764 25.13 3.72 -61.49
N LYS A 765 26.17 4.34 -60.92
CA LYS A 765 27.47 4.49 -61.58
C LYS A 765 28.18 3.15 -61.80
N LEU A 766 28.11 2.24 -60.83
CA LEU A 766 28.66 0.89 -60.96
C LEU A 766 27.91 0.09 -62.03
N MET A 767 26.58 0.13 -62.03
CA MET A 767 25.74 -0.53 -63.05
C MET A 767 26.00 0.03 -64.45
N SER A 768 26.09 1.36 -64.59
CA SER A 768 26.39 2.01 -65.88
C SER A 768 27.73 1.56 -66.42
N LYS A 769 28.76 1.48 -65.56
CA LYS A 769 30.10 1.03 -65.93
C LYS A 769 30.13 -0.44 -66.38
N GLU A 770 29.39 -1.32 -65.71
CA GLU A 770 29.28 -2.74 -66.09
C GLU A 770 28.53 -2.92 -67.42
N LEU A 771 27.49 -2.11 -67.65
CA LEU A 771 26.72 -2.07 -68.90
C LEU A 771 27.46 -1.37 -70.05
N GLY A 772 28.69 -0.87 -69.83
CA GLY A 772 29.47 -0.15 -70.83
C GLY A 772 28.94 1.25 -71.19
N VAL A 773 28.04 1.79 -70.36
CA VAL A 773 27.44 3.11 -70.53
C VAL A 773 28.26 4.15 -69.76
N ASN A 774 28.52 5.30 -70.38
CA ASN A 774 29.22 6.40 -69.69
C ASN A 774 28.32 6.95 -68.57
N PRO A 775 28.71 6.84 -67.29
CA PRO A 775 27.90 7.26 -66.14
C PRO A 775 27.64 8.77 -66.08
N ASP A 776 28.39 9.58 -66.83
CA ASP A 776 28.22 11.03 -66.92
C ASP A 776 27.62 11.44 -68.29
N ALA A 777 27.03 10.50 -69.04
CA ALA A 777 26.36 10.81 -70.30
C ALA A 777 25.15 11.74 -70.05
N PRO A 778 24.95 12.80 -70.86
CA PRO A 778 23.78 13.66 -70.74
C PRO A 778 22.51 12.85 -70.99
N LEU A 779 21.49 13.08 -70.15
CA LEU A 779 20.17 12.51 -70.34
C LEU A 779 19.65 12.88 -71.73
N LYS A 780 19.33 11.88 -72.54
CA LYS A 780 18.57 12.09 -73.78
C LYS A 780 17.10 12.04 -73.42
N GLU A 781 16.41 13.16 -73.56
CA GLU A 781 14.94 13.15 -73.64
C GLU A 781 14.56 12.34 -74.87
N ILE A 782 13.90 11.21 -74.63
CA ILE A 782 13.23 10.46 -75.68
C ILE A 782 11.83 11.07 -75.72
N GLU A 783 11.48 11.69 -76.86
CA GLU A 783 10.08 12.05 -77.13
C GLU A 783 9.29 10.75 -77.15
N VAL A 784 8.51 10.52 -76.09
CA VAL A 784 7.51 9.47 -76.04
C VAL A 784 6.48 9.83 -77.11
N PRO A 785 6.19 8.96 -78.10
CA PRO A 785 5.10 9.23 -79.03
C PRO A 785 3.82 9.40 -78.22
N GLU A 786 3.13 10.52 -78.41
CA GLU A 786 1.77 10.67 -77.90
C GLU A 786 0.91 9.62 -78.63
N ASP A 787 0.63 8.51 -77.95
CA ASP A 787 -0.37 7.55 -78.42
C ASP A 787 -1.72 8.27 -78.45
N GLU A 788 -2.30 8.30 -79.65
CA GLU A 788 -3.64 8.83 -79.95
C GLU A 788 -4.67 8.20 -79.01
N GLU A 789 -5.52 9.04 -78.42
CA GLU A 789 -6.68 8.62 -77.64
C GLU A 789 -7.58 7.69 -78.48
N GLU A 790 -7.74 6.43 -78.07
CA GLU A 790 -8.87 5.58 -78.47
C GLU A 790 -9.90 5.50 -77.31
N PRO A 791 -11.21 5.50 -77.63
CA PRO A 791 -12.28 5.77 -76.67
C PRO A 791 -12.68 4.55 -75.82
N GLU A 792 -13.39 4.86 -74.74
CA GLU A 792 -14.05 3.96 -73.77
C GLU A 792 -14.76 2.76 -74.43
N GLU A 793 -14.58 1.56 -73.86
CA GLU A 793 -15.60 0.49 -73.93
C GLU A 793 -15.97 0.01 -72.52
N GLU A 794 -17.28 0.05 -72.28
CA GLU A 794 -18.01 -0.67 -71.23
C GLU A 794 -17.79 -2.18 -71.36
N ASP A 795 -17.60 -2.90 -70.25
CA ASP A 795 -18.54 -3.95 -69.85
C ASP A 795 -18.03 -4.80 -68.66
N LYS A 796 -18.95 -4.94 -67.70
CA LYS A 796 -19.35 -6.16 -66.97
C LYS A 796 -18.26 -7.02 -66.32
N ASP A 797 -18.27 -7.04 -64.99
CA ASP A 797 -17.95 -8.26 -64.25
C ASP A 797 -19.22 -8.76 -63.55
N ASP A 798 -19.58 -9.99 -63.91
CA ASP A 798 -20.70 -10.77 -63.40
C ASP A 798 -20.52 -11.13 -61.92
N ASP A 799 -21.50 -10.75 -61.11
CA ASP A 799 -21.86 -11.42 -59.87
C ASP A 799 -22.60 -12.72 -60.23
N GLU A 800 -22.08 -13.88 -59.82
CA GLU A 800 -22.93 -15.06 -59.56
C GLU A 800 -22.74 -15.54 -58.12
N GLU A 801 -23.89 -15.60 -57.46
CA GLU A 801 -24.21 -15.94 -56.09
C GLU A 801 -23.84 -17.38 -55.73
N GLU A 802 -23.57 -17.64 -54.45
CA GLU A 802 -24.43 -18.61 -53.76
C GLU A 802 -24.58 -18.27 -52.26
N ASP A 803 -25.86 -18.13 -51.91
CA ASP A 803 -26.50 -17.85 -50.64
C ASP A 803 -26.06 -18.70 -49.45
N THR A 804 -26.13 -18.13 -48.24
CA THR A 804 -27.03 -18.64 -47.18
C THR A 804 -27.15 -17.64 -46.01
N LYS A 805 -28.36 -17.08 -45.86
CA LYS A 805 -29.17 -16.80 -44.64
C LYS A 805 -28.47 -16.94 -43.27
N GLU A 806 -28.66 -16.06 -42.30
CA GLU A 806 -29.90 -15.81 -41.53
C GLU A 806 -29.55 -14.69 -40.52
N GLU A 807 -30.28 -13.57 -40.48
CA GLU A 807 -31.32 -13.23 -39.49
C GLU A 807 -30.88 -12.10 -38.54
N LYS A 808 -31.67 -11.03 -38.56
CA LYS A 808 -31.77 -10.04 -37.49
C LYS A 808 -32.59 -10.66 -36.37
N GLU A 809 -32.17 -10.47 -35.13
CA GLU A 809 -33.13 -10.27 -34.04
C GLU A 809 -32.67 -9.13 -33.15
N ASP A 810 -33.67 -8.33 -32.79
CA ASP A 810 -33.68 -7.32 -31.75
C ASP A 810 -33.24 -7.91 -30.40
N LEU A 811 -32.40 -7.18 -29.67
CA LEU A 811 -32.48 -6.90 -28.23
C LEU A 811 -31.38 -5.92 -27.79
#